data_AF-A0A4P7X0C3-F1
#
_entry.id   AF-A0A4P7X0C3-F1
#
_cell.length_a   1.000
_cell.length_b   1.000
_cell.length_c   1.000
_cell.angle_alpha   90.00
_cell.angle_beta   90.00
_cell.angle_gamma   90.00
#
_symmetry.space_group_name_H-M   'P 1'
#
loop_
_entity.id
_entity.type
_entity.pdbx_description
1 polymer ?
#
loop_
_entity_poly.entity_id
_entity_poly.type
_entity_poly.pdbx_seq_one_letter_code
_entity_poly.pdbx_strand_id
1 'polypeptide(L)'
;MKTKDLQFNRLKNKLFKVSLVLACTTVSVVAQNQAISPTEAANNFTVFTSGDAIAMGTESEGSWAVGGNLTIDGTFNIFGGVNYFNNDPQPTALIVNQQVNYVAGGLHILENNYIKIGDLSTSSIFNLDNNNTPINTRITYTGGNFNSNPKIELSTNQATTSISADPQIDFVEAFSQFTSISNVIGSQDTNVTWNENEFSTGKLWIDLIPNQTNVINLTVAEFNGLNEIKFITEVPSTTTPFIINITDSSDTPELVTINSWPNIVGSPLDYAAYILYNFPNVNSTIDYTGGAQIYGTIYAPSARFNNRSNSNIDGQIIAEVLEQNSGEIHAYPFDAIIDIEDPLPSEEICDGVDNDNDGLIDEGFEDTDQDGVADCIDNCPLIANPDQADADGNGIGDVCDSDFSEEICDGIDNDNDGLIDEGFADTDQDGVADCIDNCPLIANPDQADSDGNGIGDVCDPDFSEEICDGIDNDNDGLIDEGFADTDQDGVADCIDNCPLIANPDQADSDGNGIGDVCDPDFSEEICDGIDNDNDGLIDEGFADTDQDGVADCIDNCPLIANPDQADSDGNGIGDACEPASDEEICDGIDNDNDGLIDEGFEDTDEDGVADCIDNCPYIPNPDQLDTDGDGYGDACNVNLARIALITLDAYPVPFHGVINIKYSTPFDTTGKIEIFDVRGTLIKSVSNLVSKASQSKTIQVDLSGLENQMLFISLTTSNGTIVKQIISN
;
A
#
# COMPACT_ATOMS: atom_id res chain seq x y z
N MET A 1 58.57 35.88 -28.90
CA MET A 1 57.13 35.76 -29.26
C MET A 1 56.34 36.28 -28.05
N LYS A 2 55.18 36.95 -28.12
CA LYS A 2 53.86 36.58 -28.70
C LYS A 2 53.41 35.19 -28.19
N THR A 3 52.24 35.00 -27.59
CA THR A 3 51.01 35.84 -27.47
C THR A 3 50.51 35.82 -26.00
N LYS A 4 49.84 36.87 -25.50
CA LYS A 4 48.37 36.97 -25.27
C LYS A 4 47.74 35.69 -24.69
N ASP A 5 46.96 35.69 -23.61
CA ASP A 5 46.53 36.70 -22.60
C ASP A 5 46.06 35.90 -21.34
N LEU A 6 45.52 36.41 -20.22
CA LEU A 6 45.09 37.75 -19.77
C LEU A 6 45.51 37.93 -18.28
N GLN A 7 44.71 38.57 -17.40
CA GLN A 7 44.93 38.68 -15.95
C GLN A 7 43.63 38.92 -15.16
N PHE A 8 43.57 38.38 -13.93
CA PHE A 8 42.92 39.01 -12.78
C PHE A 8 43.66 38.64 -11.47
N ASN A 9 43.96 39.61 -10.60
CA ASN A 9 44.44 39.33 -9.24
C ASN A 9 44.35 40.53 -8.28
N ARG A 10 43.67 40.32 -7.14
CA ARG A 10 43.79 40.95 -5.79
C ARG A 10 44.12 42.45 -5.64
N LEU A 11 43.28 43.13 -4.86
CA LEU A 11 43.69 44.28 -4.02
C LEU A 11 42.94 44.29 -2.68
N LYS A 12 43.65 44.58 -1.58
CA LYS A 12 43.12 44.57 -0.19
C LYS A 12 42.53 45.92 0.21
N ASN A 13 41.56 45.95 1.13
CA ASN A 13 41.39 47.10 2.03
C ASN A 13 40.82 46.74 3.41
N LYS A 14 40.66 47.74 4.29
CA LYS A 14 40.64 47.58 5.77
C LYS A 14 39.25 47.68 6.42
N LEU A 15 39.18 47.13 7.63
CA LEU A 15 38.10 47.28 8.63
C LEU A 15 37.51 48.70 8.73
N PHE A 16 36.20 48.75 8.92
CA PHE A 16 35.54 49.70 9.81
C PHE A 16 34.56 48.92 10.71
N LYS A 17 34.50 49.24 12.01
CA LYS A 17 33.44 48.68 12.89
C LYS A 17 32.18 49.51 12.73
N VAL A 18 31.06 48.85 12.47
CA VAL A 18 29.71 49.35 12.72
C VAL A 18 29.10 48.41 13.76
N SER A 19 28.47 48.95 14.80
CA SER A 19 27.72 48.12 15.74
C SER A 19 26.41 47.72 15.09
N LEU A 20 26.21 46.43 14.85
CA LEU A 20 24.89 45.91 14.46
C LEU A 20 23.96 46.09 15.67
N VAL A 21 22.89 46.87 15.50
CA VAL A 21 21.76 46.85 16.43
C VAL A 21 20.89 45.70 15.96
N LEU A 22 20.74 44.67 16.79
CA LEU A 22 19.84 43.57 16.50
C LEU A 22 18.40 44.08 16.63
N ALA A 23 17.85 44.55 15.51
CA ALA A 23 16.44 44.82 15.39
C ALA A 23 15.75 43.46 15.17
N CYS A 24 15.16 42.91 16.23
CA CYS A 24 14.21 41.81 16.09
C CYS A 24 13.00 42.35 15.31
N THR A 25 13.01 42.11 14.00
CA THR A 25 11.82 42.20 13.16
C THR A 25 11.06 40.91 13.33
N THR A 26 9.97 40.94 14.10
CA THR A 26 8.95 39.90 14.04
C THR A 26 8.50 39.79 12.59
N VAL A 27 8.79 38.66 11.94
CA VAL A 27 8.08 38.27 10.74
C VAL A 27 6.66 37.99 11.22
N SER A 28 5.71 38.83 10.81
CA SER A 28 4.30 38.44 10.88
C SER A 28 4.07 37.58 9.66
N VAL A 29 4.09 36.26 9.84
CA VAL A 29 3.48 35.35 8.87
C VAL A 29 2.02 35.78 8.74
N VAL A 30 1.55 35.84 7.51
CA VAL A 30 0.17 36.22 7.19
C VAL A 30 -0.46 34.96 6.62
N ALA A 31 -1.50 34.45 7.28
CA ALA A 31 -2.30 33.33 6.79
C ALA A 31 -2.66 33.60 5.32
N GLN A 32 -2.45 32.60 4.46
CA GLN A 32 -2.79 32.73 3.06
C GLN A 32 -4.21 32.21 2.83
N ASN A 33 -4.96 32.97 2.06
CA ASN A 33 -6.32 32.61 1.68
C ASN A 33 -6.26 31.60 0.52
N GLN A 34 -6.52 30.32 0.81
CA GLN A 34 -6.51 29.27 -0.20
C GLN A 34 -7.87 29.21 -0.91
N ALA A 35 -7.84 29.17 -2.25
CA ALA A 35 -9.02 29.11 -3.10
C ALA A 35 -9.27 27.66 -3.54
N ILE A 36 -10.15 26.95 -2.83
CA ILE A 36 -10.37 25.51 -2.94
C ILE A 36 -11.72 25.21 -3.60
N SER A 37 -11.79 24.14 -4.39
CA SER A 37 -13.05 23.53 -4.86
C SER A 37 -13.27 22.22 -4.09
N PRO A 38 -14.07 22.19 -3.00
CA PRO A 38 -14.07 21.09 -2.03
C PRO A 38 -14.42 19.71 -2.58
N THR A 39 -15.06 19.66 -3.75
CA THR A 39 -15.59 18.43 -4.37
C THR A 39 -14.95 18.14 -5.72
N GLU A 40 -13.76 18.70 -6.00
CA GLU A 40 -13.10 18.58 -7.31
C GLU A 40 -12.68 17.15 -7.64
N ALA A 41 -11.96 16.46 -6.73
CA ALA A 41 -11.59 15.05 -6.89
C ALA A 41 -12.78 14.09 -7.02
N ALA A 42 -13.99 14.51 -6.57
CA ALA A 42 -15.21 13.74 -6.80
C ALA A 42 -15.67 13.76 -8.27
N ASN A 43 -14.96 14.48 -9.16
CA ASN A 43 -15.08 14.41 -10.61
C ASN A 43 -16.53 14.59 -11.10
N ASN A 44 -17.28 15.51 -10.48
CA ASN A 44 -18.71 15.77 -10.71
C ASN A 44 -19.67 14.59 -10.45
N PHE A 45 -19.23 13.47 -9.85
CA PHE A 45 -20.14 12.42 -9.40
C PHE A 45 -21.04 12.93 -8.29
N THR A 46 -22.35 12.62 -8.40
CA THR A 46 -23.36 13.06 -7.42
C THR A 46 -23.30 12.26 -6.13
N VAL A 47 -22.84 11.00 -6.20
CA VAL A 47 -22.44 10.20 -5.05
C VAL A 47 -21.01 9.71 -5.29
N PHE A 48 -20.14 9.89 -4.31
CA PHE A 48 -18.75 9.44 -4.35
C PHE A 48 -18.39 8.83 -2.98
N THR A 49 -18.03 7.55 -2.93
CA THR A 49 -17.67 6.83 -1.68
C THR A 49 -16.32 6.13 -1.80
N SER A 50 -15.53 6.07 -0.73
CA SER A 50 -14.29 5.29 -0.67
C SER A 50 -14.57 3.81 -0.37
N GLY A 51 -15.56 3.54 0.47
CA GLY A 51 -16.06 2.21 0.78
C GLY A 51 -17.35 1.87 0.03
N ASP A 52 -18.08 0.91 0.61
CA ASP A 52 -19.31 0.32 0.05
C ASP A 52 -20.45 1.33 -0.22
N ALA A 53 -21.37 0.92 -1.09
CA ALA A 53 -22.67 1.57 -1.22
C ALA A 53 -23.81 0.54 -1.25
N ILE A 54 -24.98 0.86 -0.68
CA ILE A 54 -26.14 -0.02 -0.61
C ILE A 54 -27.35 0.68 -1.23
N ALA A 55 -27.83 0.14 -2.36
CA ALA A 55 -28.98 0.64 -3.10
C ALA A 55 -30.21 -0.25 -2.89
N MET A 56 -31.17 0.22 -2.07
CA MET A 56 -32.40 -0.51 -1.74
C MET A 56 -33.66 0.00 -2.47
N GLY A 57 -33.78 1.30 -2.74
CA GLY A 57 -35.02 1.84 -3.31
C GLY A 57 -34.92 3.28 -3.80
N THR A 58 -35.76 3.61 -4.79
CA THR A 58 -35.87 4.89 -5.54
C THR A 58 -34.86 5.05 -6.68
N GLU A 59 -34.25 6.23 -6.85
CA GLU A 59 -33.41 6.57 -7.98
C GLU A 59 -32.48 7.76 -7.69
N SER A 60 -31.44 7.89 -8.51
CA SER A 60 -30.52 9.02 -8.53
C SER A 60 -30.50 9.64 -9.92
N GLU A 61 -30.92 10.91 -10.03
CA GLU A 61 -30.83 11.72 -11.26
C GLU A 61 -29.39 12.18 -11.56
N GLY A 62 -28.39 11.57 -10.93
CA GLY A 62 -26.96 11.84 -11.11
C GLY A 62 -26.10 10.59 -10.88
N SER A 63 -24.85 10.66 -11.34
CA SER A 63 -23.93 9.53 -11.34
C SER A 63 -23.38 9.15 -9.96
N TRP A 64 -22.99 7.88 -9.82
CA TRP A 64 -22.37 7.29 -8.62
C TRP A 64 -20.97 6.76 -8.92
N ALA A 65 -20.03 6.94 -7.99
CA ALA A 65 -18.75 6.24 -7.95
C ALA A 65 -18.54 5.64 -6.55
N VAL A 66 -18.17 4.36 -6.51
CA VAL A 66 -18.12 3.55 -5.28
C VAL A 66 -16.77 2.83 -5.23
N GLY A 67 -15.88 3.27 -4.34
CA GLY A 67 -14.54 2.70 -4.12
C GLY A 67 -14.55 1.32 -3.46
N GLY A 68 -15.64 0.96 -2.78
CA GLY A 68 -15.90 -0.38 -2.26
C GLY A 68 -16.87 -1.19 -3.12
N ASN A 69 -17.69 -2.01 -2.45
CA ASN A 69 -18.65 -2.90 -3.08
C ASN A 69 -20.02 -2.24 -3.26
N LEU A 70 -20.70 -2.48 -4.38
CA LEU A 70 -22.10 -2.06 -4.56
C LEU A 70 -23.08 -3.18 -4.22
N THR A 71 -23.90 -2.99 -3.19
CA THR A 71 -24.95 -3.93 -2.79
C THR A 71 -26.31 -3.52 -3.34
N ILE A 72 -26.92 -4.39 -4.15
CA ILE A 72 -28.27 -4.22 -4.71
C ILE A 72 -29.26 -5.03 -3.87
N ASP A 73 -29.98 -4.36 -2.95
CA ASP A 73 -31.01 -4.97 -2.08
C ASP A 73 -32.41 -4.38 -2.33
N GLY A 74 -32.74 -4.19 -3.61
CA GLY A 74 -34.05 -3.72 -4.04
C GLY A 74 -34.01 -3.10 -5.43
N THR A 75 -34.85 -2.10 -5.70
CA THR A 75 -34.99 -1.54 -7.06
C THR A 75 -34.57 -0.08 -7.10
N PHE A 76 -33.48 0.17 -7.84
CA PHE A 76 -32.84 1.48 -7.95
C PHE A 76 -32.62 1.85 -9.42
N ASN A 77 -32.67 3.14 -9.76
CA ASN A 77 -32.31 3.64 -11.10
C ASN A 77 -31.19 4.69 -10.97
N ILE A 78 -30.29 4.75 -11.94
CA ILE A 78 -29.24 5.78 -12.03
C ILE A 78 -29.26 6.41 -13.44
N PHE A 79 -29.22 7.74 -13.48
CA PHE A 79 -29.27 8.59 -14.67
C PHE A 79 -28.04 9.51 -14.72
N GLY A 80 -27.98 10.47 -15.65
CA GLY A 80 -27.06 11.61 -15.53
C GLY A 80 -25.56 11.25 -15.45
N GLY A 81 -25.06 10.45 -16.40
CA GLY A 81 -23.61 10.18 -16.51
C GLY A 81 -22.84 11.43 -16.91
N VAL A 82 -21.71 11.67 -16.25
CA VAL A 82 -20.93 12.93 -16.34
C VAL A 82 -19.63 12.78 -17.15
N ASN A 83 -18.88 11.69 -16.94
CA ASN A 83 -17.51 11.53 -17.44
C ASN A 83 -17.38 10.41 -18.47
N TYR A 84 -16.36 10.49 -19.34
CA TYR A 84 -16.07 9.53 -20.39
C TYR A 84 -14.70 8.87 -20.12
N PHE A 85 -14.71 7.59 -19.76
CA PHE A 85 -13.50 6.83 -19.39
C PHE A 85 -13.05 5.90 -20.51
N ASN A 86 -11.74 5.63 -20.60
CA ASN A 86 -11.15 4.69 -21.58
C ASN A 86 -11.56 4.93 -23.05
N ASN A 87 -11.83 6.18 -23.43
CA ASN A 87 -12.36 6.59 -24.74
C ASN A 87 -13.76 6.01 -25.08
N ASP A 88 -14.58 5.64 -24.09
CA ASP A 88 -15.94 5.15 -24.31
C ASP A 88 -16.84 6.17 -25.03
N PRO A 89 -17.74 5.72 -25.92
CA PRO A 89 -18.60 6.61 -26.72
C PRO A 89 -19.79 7.20 -25.93
N GLN A 90 -20.04 6.78 -24.70
CA GLN A 90 -21.13 7.23 -23.82
C GLN A 90 -20.56 7.55 -22.43
N PRO A 91 -21.13 8.52 -21.69
CA PRO A 91 -20.66 8.83 -20.35
C PRO A 91 -21.05 7.73 -19.36
N THR A 92 -20.25 7.57 -18.32
CA THR A 92 -20.47 6.60 -17.24
C THR A 92 -21.34 7.23 -16.14
N ALA A 93 -22.36 6.49 -15.70
CA ALA A 93 -23.23 6.90 -14.60
C ALA A 93 -23.05 6.07 -13.32
N LEU A 94 -22.35 4.93 -13.39
CA LEU A 94 -22.00 4.13 -12.21
C LEU A 94 -20.60 3.56 -12.34
N ILE A 95 -19.76 3.78 -11.33
CA ILE A 95 -18.50 3.06 -11.11
C ILE A 95 -18.63 2.26 -9.82
N VAL A 96 -18.18 1.01 -9.86
CA VAL A 96 -17.92 0.17 -8.69
C VAL A 96 -16.48 -0.31 -8.82
N ASN A 97 -15.62 0.04 -7.89
CA ASN A 97 -14.21 -0.34 -7.93
C ASN A 97 -14.06 -1.84 -7.64
N GLN A 98 -14.76 -2.31 -6.59
CA GLN A 98 -14.81 -3.73 -6.23
C GLN A 98 -16.01 -4.46 -6.87
N GLN A 99 -16.48 -5.54 -6.23
CA GLN A 99 -17.53 -6.42 -6.75
C GLN A 99 -18.96 -5.88 -6.52
N VAL A 100 -19.92 -6.40 -7.31
CA VAL A 100 -21.36 -6.16 -7.11
C VAL A 100 -21.99 -7.29 -6.28
N ASN A 101 -22.68 -6.92 -5.21
CA ASN A 101 -23.38 -7.83 -4.30
C ASN A 101 -24.88 -7.90 -4.65
N TYR A 102 -25.35 -9.09 -5.00
CA TYR A 102 -26.65 -9.33 -5.64
C TYR A 102 -27.69 -9.91 -4.66
N VAL A 103 -28.39 -9.05 -3.90
CA VAL A 103 -29.33 -9.48 -2.85
C VAL A 103 -30.79 -9.52 -3.33
N ALA A 104 -31.35 -8.40 -3.81
CA ALA A 104 -32.77 -8.30 -4.19
C ALA A 104 -33.04 -7.29 -5.32
N GLY A 105 -34.22 -7.40 -5.94
CA GLY A 105 -34.71 -6.45 -6.95
C GLY A 105 -33.90 -6.40 -8.24
N GLY A 106 -33.24 -5.28 -8.51
CA GLY A 106 -32.43 -4.99 -9.69
C GLY A 106 -32.23 -3.49 -9.95
N LEU A 107 -31.10 -3.14 -10.55
CA LEU A 107 -30.64 -1.76 -10.79
C LEU A 107 -30.74 -1.40 -12.28
N HIS A 108 -31.14 -0.18 -12.63
CA HIS A 108 -31.26 0.27 -14.02
C HIS A 108 -30.31 1.44 -14.32
N ILE A 109 -29.45 1.29 -15.33
CA ILE A 109 -28.59 2.38 -15.85
C ILE A 109 -29.27 2.97 -17.09
N LEU A 110 -29.78 4.19 -16.95
CA LEU A 110 -30.69 4.81 -17.92
C LEU A 110 -29.97 5.83 -18.83
N GLU A 111 -30.72 6.49 -19.72
CA GLU A 111 -30.25 7.53 -20.66
C GLU A 111 -29.09 7.16 -21.62
N ASN A 112 -28.84 5.86 -21.80
CA ASN A 112 -27.71 5.28 -22.55
C ASN A 112 -26.34 5.43 -21.86
N ASN A 113 -26.31 5.72 -20.57
CA ASN A 113 -25.07 5.76 -19.79
C ASN A 113 -24.42 4.36 -19.67
N TYR A 114 -23.11 4.36 -19.39
CA TYR A 114 -22.27 3.17 -19.17
C TYR A 114 -22.03 2.91 -17.66
N ILE A 115 -21.51 1.72 -17.36
CA ILE A 115 -21.09 1.25 -16.04
C ILE A 115 -19.64 0.75 -16.06
N LYS A 116 -18.90 0.93 -14.97
CA LYS A 116 -17.61 0.26 -14.69
C LYS A 116 -17.75 -0.65 -13.46
N ILE A 117 -17.11 -1.82 -13.51
CA ILE A 117 -17.00 -2.76 -12.39
C ILE A 117 -15.58 -3.36 -12.45
N GLY A 118 -14.74 -3.12 -11.45
CA GLY A 118 -13.39 -3.70 -11.39
C GLY A 118 -13.45 -5.22 -11.21
N ASP A 119 -14.01 -5.72 -10.10
CA ASP A 119 -14.18 -7.16 -9.92
C ASP A 119 -15.49 -7.72 -10.51
N LEU A 120 -15.35 -8.57 -11.53
CA LEU A 120 -16.43 -9.32 -12.16
C LEU A 120 -16.64 -10.74 -11.60
N SER A 121 -15.94 -11.18 -10.55
CA SER A 121 -16.04 -12.54 -9.99
C SER A 121 -17.48 -12.94 -9.60
N THR A 122 -18.24 -11.98 -9.07
CA THR A 122 -19.66 -12.14 -8.71
C THR A 122 -20.62 -11.96 -9.87
N SER A 123 -20.13 -11.57 -11.05
CA SER A 123 -20.92 -11.03 -12.16
C SER A 123 -20.91 -11.90 -13.42
N SER A 124 -21.94 -11.75 -14.23
CA SER A 124 -22.10 -12.42 -15.53
C SER A 124 -22.78 -11.48 -16.51
N ILE A 125 -22.02 -11.06 -17.53
CA ILE A 125 -22.40 -10.02 -18.50
C ILE A 125 -23.05 -10.66 -19.73
N PHE A 126 -24.19 -10.08 -20.15
CA PHE A 126 -24.96 -10.48 -21.31
C PHE A 126 -25.25 -9.26 -22.20
N ASN A 127 -24.42 -9.06 -23.23
CA ASN A 127 -24.51 -7.95 -24.20
C ASN A 127 -24.71 -8.43 -25.66
N LEU A 128 -24.78 -9.73 -25.89
CA LEU A 128 -25.06 -10.37 -27.18
C LEU A 128 -26.24 -11.33 -27.09
N ASP A 129 -27.01 -11.47 -28.18
CA ASP A 129 -28.02 -12.51 -28.33
C ASP A 129 -27.43 -13.85 -28.83
N ASN A 130 -28.26 -14.90 -28.88
CA ASN A 130 -27.87 -16.25 -29.35
C ASN A 130 -27.43 -16.31 -30.84
N ASN A 131 -27.47 -15.18 -31.58
CA ASN A 131 -27.00 -15.04 -32.95
C ASN A 131 -25.77 -14.10 -33.04
N ASN A 132 -25.16 -13.76 -31.89
CA ASN A 132 -24.09 -12.77 -31.72
C ASN A 132 -24.48 -11.34 -32.15
N THR A 133 -25.76 -10.98 -32.02
CA THR A 133 -26.25 -9.61 -32.28
C THR A 133 -26.15 -8.79 -30.99
N PRO A 134 -25.60 -7.56 -31.01
CA PRO A 134 -25.64 -6.66 -29.86
C PRO A 134 -27.06 -6.40 -29.34
N ILE A 135 -27.20 -6.50 -28.01
CA ILE A 135 -28.43 -6.22 -27.25
C ILE A 135 -28.10 -5.35 -26.04
N ASN A 136 -29.11 -4.68 -25.49
CA ASN A 136 -28.99 -3.96 -24.22
C ASN A 136 -28.31 -4.83 -23.14
N THR A 137 -27.25 -4.32 -22.53
CA THR A 137 -26.44 -5.11 -21.61
C THR A 137 -27.20 -5.42 -20.33
N ARG A 138 -27.09 -6.66 -19.85
CA ARG A 138 -27.52 -7.06 -18.52
C ARG A 138 -26.36 -7.70 -17.77
N ILE A 139 -26.24 -7.42 -16.48
CA ILE A 139 -25.22 -8.00 -15.60
C ILE A 139 -25.94 -8.70 -14.45
N THR A 140 -25.78 -10.01 -14.32
CA THR A 140 -26.43 -10.80 -13.25
C THR A 140 -25.39 -11.44 -12.35
N TYR A 141 -25.80 -11.93 -11.18
CA TYR A 141 -24.95 -12.78 -10.35
C TYR A 141 -24.35 -13.98 -11.13
N THR A 142 -23.17 -14.44 -10.73
CA THR A 142 -22.44 -15.57 -11.33
C THR A 142 -23.27 -16.86 -11.34
N GLY A 143 -23.37 -17.48 -12.52
CA GLY A 143 -24.26 -18.63 -12.76
C GLY A 143 -25.73 -18.25 -13.02
N GLY A 144 -26.04 -16.95 -13.10
CA GLY A 144 -27.31 -16.43 -13.61
C GLY A 144 -27.46 -16.57 -15.13
N ASN A 145 -28.53 -15.97 -15.66
CA ASN A 145 -28.78 -15.86 -17.10
C ASN A 145 -29.42 -14.50 -17.41
N PHE A 146 -29.53 -14.14 -18.69
CA PHE A 146 -30.13 -12.87 -19.16
C PHE A 146 -31.49 -12.48 -18.53
N ASN A 147 -32.28 -13.42 -17.97
CA ASN A 147 -33.56 -13.13 -17.29
C ASN A 147 -33.56 -13.45 -15.78
N SER A 148 -32.41 -13.74 -15.17
CA SER A 148 -32.26 -13.80 -13.72
C SER A 148 -32.55 -12.45 -13.07
N ASN A 149 -32.91 -12.47 -11.78
CA ASN A 149 -32.93 -11.31 -10.89
C ASN A 149 -32.38 -11.75 -9.52
N PRO A 150 -31.72 -10.88 -8.75
CA PRO A 150 -31.39 -9.50 -9.11
C PRO A 150 -30.32 -9.40 -10.22
N LYS A 151 -30.25 -8.21 -10.82
CA LYS A 151 -29.36 -7.87 -11.94
C LYS A 151 -29.29 -6.37 -12.16
N ILE A 152 -28.30 -5.93 -12.92
CA ILE A 152 -28.22 -4.61 -13.55
C ILE A 152 -28.79 -4.71 -14.97
N GLU A 153 -29.59 -3.73 -15.41
CA GLU A 153 -30.02 -3.56 -16.80
C GLU A 153 -29.57 -2.20 -17.35
N LEU A 154 -28.85 -2.20 -18.47
CA LEU A 154 -28.50 -0.98 -19.20
C LEU A 154 -29.56 -0.63 -20.25
N SER A 155 -29.80 0.65 -20.41
CA SER A 155 -30.60 1.25 -21.50
C SER A 155 -29.89 1.20 -22.86
N THR A 156 -28.61 0.84 -22.89
CA THR A 156 -27.75 0.74 -24.09
C THR A 156 -26.99 -0.59 -24.15
N ASN A 157 -26.23 -0.80 -25.24
CA ASN A 157 -25.23 -1.86 -25.35
C ASN A 157 -23.86 -1.32 -24.95
N GLN A 158 -23.16 -2.08 -24.10
CA GLN A 158 -21.79 -1.81 -23.67
C GLN A 158 -20.96 -3.11 -23.81
N ALA A 159 -19.72 -2.98 -24.30
CA ALA A 159 -18.80 -4.10 -24.46
C ALA A 159 -18.31 -4.61 -23.09
N THR A 160 -18.05 -5.92 -22.98
CA THR A 160 -17.57 -6.52 -21.73
C THR A 160 -16.25 -5.89 -21.27
N THR A 161 -15.33 -5.66 -22.21
CA THR A 161 -14.05 -4.99 -22.00
C THR A 161 -14.15 -3.51 -21.67
N SER A 162 -15.30 -2.87 -21.89
CA SER A 162 -15.57 -1.48 -21.48
C SER A 162 -16.14 -1.43 -20.04
N ILE A 163 -16.78 -2.51 -19.58
CA ILE A 163 -17.27 -2.64 -18.20
C ILE A 163 -16.12 -2.97 -17.25
N SER A 164 -15.21 -3.86 -17.66
CA SER A 164 -14.01 -4.26 -16.92
C SER A 164 -12.77 -3.45 -17.29
N ALA A 165 -12.94 -2.23 -17.82
CA ALA A 165 -11.84 -1.30 -17.97
C ALA A 165 -11.77 -0.43 -16.71
N ASP A 166 -10.59 -0.33 -16.12
CA ASP A 166 -10.32 0.54 -15.00
C ASP A 166 -10.72 1.99 -15.33
N PRO A 167 -11.57 2.67 -14.54
CA PRO A 167 -11.91 4.06 -14.76
C PRO A 167 -10.74 5.04 -14.55
N GLN A 168 -9.62 4.65 -13.96
CA GLN A 168 -8.53 5.54 -13.54
C GLN A 168 -9.05 6.62 -12.58
N ILE A 169 -9.62 6.18 -11.46
CA ILE A 169 -10.03 7.04 -10.34
C ILE A 169 -9.34 6.50 -9.09
N ASP A 170 -8.42 7.28 -8.54
CA ASP A 170 -7.94 7.01 -7.19
C ASP A 170 -9.03 7.38 -6.17
N PHE A 171 -9.44 6.39 -5.37
CA PHE A 171 -10.43 6.56 -4.29
C PHE A 171 -9.77 6.77 -2.91
N VAL A 172 -8.46 6.58 -2.79
CA VAL A 172 -7.64 6.82 -1.60
C VAL A 172 -7.19 8.28 -1.59
N GLU A 173 -6.49 8.72 -2.64
CA GLU A 173 -6.01 10.10 -2.84
C GLU A 173 -7.16 11.11 -2.74
N ALA A 174 -8.24 10.88 -3.49
CA ALA A 174 -9.45 11.70 -3.43
C ALA A 174 -10.05 11.82 -2.00
N PHE A 175 -10.01 10.75 -1.19
CA PHE A 175 -10.50 10.78 0.19
C PHE A 175 -9.49 11.32 1.21
N SER A 176 -8.19 11.26 0.92
CA SER A 176 -7.19 12.03 1.65
C SER A 176 -7.47 13.53 1.47
N GLN A 177 -7.56 13.99 0.21
CA GLN A 177 -7.94 15.37 -0.11
C GLN A 177 -9.25 15.79 0.58
N PHE A 178 -10.33 15.00 0.47
CA PHE A 178 -11.59 15.37 1.13
C PHE A 178 -11.47 15.43 2.65
N THR A 179 -10.68 14.56 3.27
CA THR A 179 -10.53 14.53 4.74
C THR A 179 -9.73 15.73 5.22
N SER A 180 -8.63 16.08 4.53
CA SER A 180 -7.88 17.32 4.78
C SER A 180 -8.79 18.56 4.61
N ILE A 181 -9.45 18.70 3.46
CA ILE A 181 -10.37 19.82 3.18
C ILE A 181 -11.51 19.87 4.22
N SER A 182 -12.06 18.73 4.64
CA SER A 182 -13.07 18.63 5.69
C SER A 182 -12.55 19.22 7.02
N ASN A 183 -11.31 18.90 7.40
CA ASN A 183 -10.65 19.42 8.60
C ASN A 183 -10.36 20.92 8.51
N VAL A 184 -9.78 21.42 7.41
CA VAL A 184 -9.47 22.84 7.21
C VAL A 184 -10.74 23.69 7.14
N ILE A 185 -11.82 23.18 6.54
CA ILE A 185 -13.16 23.79 6.62
C ILE A 185 -13.70 23.75 8.06
N GLY A 186 -13.45 22.66 8.79
CA GLY A 186 -13.90 22.43 10.16
C GLY A 186 -13.25 23.33 11.21
N SER A 187 -12.01 23.78 10.97
CA SER A 187 -11.27 24.70 11.84
C SER A 187 -11.73 26.16 11.72
N GLN A 188 -12.40 26.51 10.62
CA GLN A 188 -12.81 27.89 10.32
C GLN A 188 -13.72 28.49 11.40
N ASP A 189 -13.42 29.73 11.80
CA ASP A 189 -14.19 30.45 12.80
C ASP A 189 -15.54 30.94 12.22
N THR A 190 -16.58 31.02 13.05
CA THR A 190 -17.94 31.39 12.58
C THR A 190 -18.01 32.87 12.18
N ASN A 191 -18.11 33.15 10.88
CA ASN A 191 -17.98 34.50 10.32
C ASN A 191 -19.32 35.19 9.95
N VAL A 192 -20.44 34.46 10.04
CA VAL A 192 -21.81 34.95 9.75
C VAL A 192 -22.50 35.59 10.96
N THR A 193 -23.66 36.21 10.75
CA THR A 193 -24.53 36.69 11.85
C THR A 193 -25.99 36.26 11.69
N TRP A 194 -26.68 36.02 12.81
CA TRP A 194 -28.07 35.52 12.82
C TRP A 194 -28.94 36.15 13.92
N ASN A 195 -30.26 35.96 13.83
CA ASN A 195 -31.20 36.41 14.84
C ASN A 195 -31.39 35.39 15.97
N GLU A 196 -30.59 35.53 17.02
CA GLU A 196 -30.60 34.74 18.28
C GLU A 196 -31.98 34.46 18.87
N ASN A 197 -32.92 35.42 18.76
CA ASN A 197 -34.28 35.24 19.29
C ASN A 197 -35.05 34.16 18.53
N GLU A 198 -34.84 34.06 17.21
CA GLU A 198 -35.48 33.07 16.36
C GLU A 198 -34.70 31.74 16.39
N PHE A 199 -33.37 31.79 16.56
CA PHE A 199 -32.51 30.62 16.78
C PHE A 199 -32.95 29.85 18.04
N SER A 200 -33.26 30.57 19.14
CA SER A 200 -33.86 29.98 20.35
C SER A 200 -35.23 29.32 20.16
N THR A 201 -35.85 29.47 18.98
CA THR A 201 -37.09 28.80 18.57
C THR A 201 -36.87 27.76 17.46
N GLY A 202 -35.62 27.41 17.16
CA GLY A 202 -35.25 26.45 16.14
C GLY A 202 -35.27 27.01 14.72
N LYS A 203 -34.84 28.26 14.51
CA LYS A 203 -34.74 28.87 13.17
C LYS A 203 -33.44 29.65 12.99
N LEU A 204 -32.64 29.26 12.00
CA LEU A 204 -31.44 29.98 11.61
C LEU A 204 -31.81 31.07 10.59
N TRP A 205 -32.17 32.25 11.10
CA TRP A 205 -32.41 33.45 10.28
C TRP A 205 -31.11 34.23 10.19
N ILE A 206 -30.45 34.18 9.02
CA ILE A 206 -29.03 34.47 8.82
C ILE A 206 -28.81 35.59 7.77
N ASP A 207 -27.87 36.48 8.06
CA ASP A 207 -27.36 37.50 7.14
C ASP A 207 -26.00 37.03 6.60
N LEU A 208 -25.95 36.67 5.31
CA LEU A 208 -24.71 36.31 4.61
C LEU A 208 -23.97 37.57 4.11
N ILE A 209 -22.65 37.47 3.96
CA ILE A 209 -21.76 38.51 3.43
C ILE A 209 -21.34 38.12 2.00
N PRO A 210 -21.58 38.96 0.97
CA PRO A 210 -21.37 38.57 -0.42
C PRO A 210 -19.90 38.71 -0.87
N ASN A 211 -19.46 37.81 -1.76
CA ASN A 211 -18.07 37.70 -2.26
C ASN A 211 -17.07 37.17 -1.21
N GLN A 212 -17.50 36.18 -0.40
CA GLN A 212 -16.66 35.42 0.53
C GLN A 212 -17.34 34.10 0.92
N THR A 213 -16.57 33.17 1.51
CA THR A 213 -17.12 32.01 2.23
C THR A 213 -17.87 32.46 3.47
N ASN A 214 -19.04 31.86 3.71
CA ASN A 214 -19.86 32.11 4.89
C ASN A 214 -19.93 30.83 5.73
N VAL A 215 -19.37 30.83 6.94
CA VAL A 215 -19.22 29.63 7.79
C VAL A 215 -20.03 29.80 9.08
N ILE A 216 -20.81 28.77 9.45
CA ILE A 216 -21.38 28.62 10.79
C ILE A 216 -21.03 27.26 11.41
N ASN A 217 -20.59 27.28 12.66
CA ASN A 217 -20.25 26.09 13.43
C ASN A 217 -21.41 25.76 14.37
N LEU A 218 -21.93 24.53 14.29
CA LEU A 218 -23.06 24.04 15.09
C LEU A 218 -22.72 22.66 15.65
N THR A 219 -23.10 22.38 16.90
CA THR A 219 -23.10 21.00 17.37
C THR A 219 -24.22 20.19 16.70
N VAL A 220 -24.08 18.87 16.60
CA VAL A 220 -25.14 17.92 16.22
C VAL A 220 -26.45 18.18 16.99
N ALA A 221 -26.37 18.60 18.26
CA ALA A 221 -27.52 18.92 19.10
C ALA A 221 -28.23 20.23 18.69
N GLU A 222 -27.47 21.25 18.30
CA GLU A 222 -28.02 22.53 17.82
C GLU A 222 -28.59 22.39 16.41
N PHE A 223 -27.92 21.67 15.51
CA PHE A 223 -28.41 21.37 14.17
C PHE A 223 -29.74 20.58 14.21
N ASN A 224 -29.84 19.54 15.05
CA ASN A 224 -31.10 18.83 15.32
C ASN A 224 -32.19 19.72 15.94
N GLY A 225 -31.83 20.88 16.53
CA GLY A 225 -32.77 21.87 17.04
C GLY A 225 -33.38 22.76 15.96
N LEU A 226 -32.80 22.80 14.75
CA LEU A 226 -33.27 23.64 13.65
C LEU A 226 -34.43 23.00 12.87
N ASN A 227 -35.41 23.84 12.55
CA ASN A 227 -36.60 23.50 11.75
C ASN A 227 -36.61 24.30 10.44
N GLU A 228 -35.91 25.44 10.39
CA GLU A 228 -35.95 26.41 9.31
C GLU A 228 -34.59 27.11 9.16
N ILE A 229 -34.06 27.21 7.94
CA ILE A 229 -32.99 28.15 7.57
C ILE A 229 -33.61 29.23 6.69
N LYS A 230 -33.24 30.49 6.92
CA LYS A 230 -33.70 31.61 6.10
C LYS A 230 -32.63 32.68 5.95
N PHE A 231 -32.20 32.86 4.71
CA PHE A 231 -31.36 33.96 4.26
C PHE A 231 -32.14 35.30 4.29
N ILE A 232 -31.52 36.36 4.81
CA ILE A 232 -32.17 37.66 5.05
C ILE A 232 -31.77 38.72 4.02
N THR A 233 -30.47 38.93 3.80
CA THR A 233 -29.88 39.96 2.94
C THR A 233 -29.47 39.41 1.57
N GLU A 234 -28.52 38.47 1.59
CA GLU A 234 -27.95 37.79 0.43
C GLU A 234 -28.21 36.27 0.56
N VAL A 235 -28.11 35.54 -0.54
CA VAL A 235 -28.42 34.10 -0.63
C VAL A 235 -27.22 33.30 -1.16
N PRO A 236 -27.14 31.98 -0.91
CA PRO A 236 -26.06 31.15 -1.42
C PRO A 236 -25.93 31.23 -2.94
N SER A 237 -24.69 31.32 -3.42
CA SER A 237 -24.33 31.46 -4.84
C SER A 237 -22.84 31.14 -5.06
N THR A 238 -22.41 31.00 -6.31
CA THR A 238 -21.00 30.73 -6.70
C THR A 238 -19.96 31.65 -6.06
N THR A 239 -20.34 32.90 -5.68
CA THR A 239 -19.46 33.86 -4.98
C THR A 239 -19.86 34.12 -3.53
N THR A 240 -20.87 33.41 -3.01
CA THR A 240 -21.35 33.50 -1.63
C THR A 240 -21.70 32.10 -1.12
N PRO A 241 -20.77 31.13 -1.12
CA PRO A 241 -21.04 29.78 -0.62
C PRO A 241 -21.32 29.82 0.89
N PHE A 242 -22.20 28.92 1.34
CA PHE A 242 -22.60 28.81 2.75
C PHE A 242 -22.28 27.42 3.30
N ILE A 243 -21.35 27.38 4.25
CA ILE A 243 -20.86 26.18 4.92
C ILE A 243 -21.51 26.09 6.30
N ILE A 244 -21.97 24.89 6.65
CA ILE A 244 -22.43 24.54 7.99
C ILE A 244 -21.54 23.41 8.49
N ASN A 245 -20.63 23.71 9.43
CA ASN A 245 -19.87 22.71 10.16
C ASN A 245 -20.77 22.09 11.23
N ILE A 246 -20.95 20.77 11.19
CA ILE A 246 -21.78 19.99 12.11
C ILE A 246 -20.87 19.08 12.92
N THR A 247 -20.47 19.52 14.11
CA THR A 247 -19.55 18.77 14.98
C THR A 247 -20.29 17.90 15.98
N ASP A 248 -19.82 16.67 16.21
CA ASP A 248 -20.18 15.95 17.43
C ASP A 248 -19.30 16.46 18.59
N SER A 249 -19.85 16.48 19.79
CA SER A 249 -19.19 16.97 21.01
C SER A 249 -19.28 15.95 22.15
N SER A 250 -19.47 14.68 21.82
CA SER A 250 -19.50 13.55 22.76
C SER A 250 -18.18 12.78 22.73
N ASP A 251 -17.76 12.30 23.90
CA ASP A 251 -16.43 11.67 24.06
C ASP A 251 -16.31 10.31 23.33
N THR A 252 -17.42 9.73 22.87
CA THR A 252 -17.48 8.42 22.18
C THR A 252 -18.70 8.35 21.21
N PRO A 253 -18.65 8.96 20.01
CA PRO A 253 -19.79 9.00 19.10
C PRO A 253 -19.95 7.71 18.29
N GLU A 254 -20.59 6.67 18.83
CA GLU A 254 -20.93 5.45 18.05
C GLU A 254 -22.00 5.70 16.95
N LEU A 255 -22.82 6.75 17.10
CA LEU A 255 -23.93 7.05 16.18
C LEU A 255 -24.43 8.50 16.30
N VAL A 256 -24.24 9.30 15.24
CA VAL A 256 -24.92 10.57 15.02
C VAL A 256 -26.31 10.29 14.45
N THR A 257 -27.38 10.82 15.07
CA THR A 257 -28.74 10.74 14.51
C THR A 257 -29.24 12.13 14.12
N ILE A 258 -29.59 12.33 12.86
CA ILE A 258 -30.24 13.55 12.38
C ILE A 258 -31.75 13.29 12.20
N ASN A 259 -32.54 13.94 13.04
CA ASN A 259 -33.99 13.69 13.18
C ASN A 259 -34.84 14.53 12.20
N SER A 260 -34.28 15.62 11.67
CA SER A 260 -34.82 16.41 10.57
C SER A 260 -33.71 17.28 10.00
N TRP A 261 -33.64 17.40 8.68
CA TRP A 261 -32.97 18.55 8.08
C TRP A 261 -33.84 19.80 8.29
N PRO A 262 -33.25 21.01 8.43
CA PRO A 262 -34.02 22.24 8.54
C PRO A 262 -34.51 22.71 7.16
N ASN A 263 -35.78 23.09 7.05
CA ASN A 263 -36.36 23.54 5.78
C ASN A 263 -35.80 24.91 5.35
N ILE A 264 -35.29 25.03 4.13
CA ILE A 264 -34.80 26.30 3.58
C ILE A 264 -35.95 27.17 3.05
N VAL A 265 -35.98 28.44 3.42
CA VAL A 265 -37.00 29.43 3.00
C VAL A 265 -36.50 30.22 1.80
N GLY A 266 -37.16 30.06 0.65
CA GLY A 266 -36.89 30.83 -0.56
C GLY A 266 -37.14 29.99 -1.82
N SER A 267 -36.17 30.01 -2.74
CA SER A 267 -36.04 29.03 -3.82
C SER A 267 -34.91 28.05 -3.47
N PRO A 268 -35.16 26.97 -2.71
CA PRO A 268 -34.08 26.15 -2.16
C PRO A 268 -33.23 25.45 -3.24
N LEU A 269 -33.84 25.10 -4.38
CA LEU A 269 -33.13 24.57 -5.56
C LEU A 269 -32.19 25.58 -6.23
N ASP A 270 -32.47 26.90 -6.10
CA ASP A 270 -31.57 27.94 -6.61
C ASP A 270 -30.32 28.10 -5.71
N TYR A 271 -30.30 27.45 -4.53
CA TYR A 271 -29.24 27.58 -3.52
C TYR A 271 -28.44 26.28 -3.30
N ALA A 272 -28.98 25.11 -3.66
CA ALA A 272 -28.47 23.78 -3.31
C ALA A 272 -26.98 23.59 -3.63
N ALA A 273 -26.57 23.89 -4.87
CA ALA A 273 -25.18 23.76 -5.33
C ALA A 273 -24.16 24.67 -4.59
N TYR A 274 -24.61 25.53 -3.67
CA TYR A 274 -23.76 26.50 -2.95
C TYR A 274 -23.89 26.37 -1.43
N ILE A 275 -24.47 25.27 -0.94
CA ILE A 275 -24.59 24.93 0.47
C ILE A 275 -23.82 23.63 0.72
N LEU A 276 -22.95 23.62 1.74
CA LEU A 276 -22.16 22.45 2.12
C LEU A 276 -22.34 22.16 3.62
N TYR A 277 -22.72 20.92 3.93
CA TYR A 277 -22.87 20.40 5.29
C TYR A 277 -21.64 19.55 5.62
N ASN A 278 -20.69 20.14 6.34
CA ASN A 278 -19.42 19.52 6.66
C ASN A 278 -19.49 18.77 8.00
N PHE A 279 -18.91 17.57 8.07
CA PHE A 279 -18.90 16.72 9.27
C PHE A 279 -17.45 16.40 9.70
N PRO A 280 -16.66 17.40 10.12
CA PRO A 280 -15.20 17.30 10.21
C PRO A 280 -14.69 16.32 11.27
N ASN A 281 -15.49 16.03 12.31
CA ASN A 281 -15.08 15.15 13.41
C ASN A 281 -16.05 13.98 13.64
N VAL A 282 -16.86 13.62 12.65
CA VAL A 282 -17.72 12.43 12.71
C VAL A 282 -17.05 11.32 11.91
N ASN A 283 -16.49 10.34 12.62
CA ASN A 283 -15.77 9.20 12.05
C ASN A 283 -16.50 7.86 12.23
N SER A 284 -17.84 7.89 12.28
CA SER A 284 -18.67 6.74 12.62
C SER A 284 -19.89 6.55 11.72
N THR A 285 -21.06 7.03 12.11
CA THR A 285 -22.30 6.84 11.34
C THR A 285 -23.28 7.99 11.55
N ILE A 286 -23.80 8.53 10.46
CA ILE A 286 -24.82 9.57 10.39
C ILE A 286 -26.13 8.92 9.92
N ASP A 287 -27.01 8.58 10.87
CA ASP A 287 -28.36 8.09 10.62
C ASP A 287 -29.31 9.27 10.32
N TYR A 288 -29.64 9.51 9.05
CA TYR A 288 -30.72 10.43 8.69
C TYR A 288 -32.08 9.71 8.72
N THR A 289 -32.94 10.12 9.65
CA THR A 289 -34.26 9.49 9.91
C THR A 289 -35.42 10.47 9.76
N GLY A 290 -35.14 11.70 9.33
CA GLY A 290 -36.13 12.76 9.16
C GLY A 290 -37.03 12.60 7.93
N GLY A 291 -38.01 13.50 7.81
CA GLY A 291 -38.93 13.60 6.66
C GLY A 291 -38.87 14.95 5.95
N ALA A 292 -37.69 15.59 5.97
CA ALA A 292 -37.40 16.83 5.26
C ALA A 292 -36.54 16.54 4.01
N GLN A 293 -36.68 17.38 3.00
CA GLN A 293 -35.84 17.37 1.81
C GLN A 293 -34.51 18.08 2.13
N ILE A 294 -33.39 17.48 1.74
CA ILE A 294 -32.05 18.03 1.92
C ILE A 294 -31.73 18.92 0.70
N TYR A 295 -31.12 20.09 0.95
CA TYR A 295 -30.73 21.04 -0.10
C TYR A 295 -29.30 21.52 0.18
N GLY A 296 -28.32 20.95 -0.52
CA GLY A 296 -26.89 21.15 -0.27
C GLY A 296 -26.11 19.85 -0.18
N THR A 297 -24.81 19.95 -0.46
CA THR A 297 -23.87 18.82 -0.46
C THR A 297 -23.63 18.30 0.96
N ILE A 298 -23.70 16.98 1.12
CA ILE A 298 -23.34 16.26 2.34
C ILE A 298 -21.86 15.88 2.21
N TYR A 299 -21.02 16.42 3.10
CA TYR A 299 -19.58 16.28 3.06
C TYR A 299 -19.11 15.65 4.37
N ALA A 300 -18.96 14.33 4.36
CA ALA A 300 -18.66 13.51 5.53
C ALA A 300 -17.67 12.38 5.17
N PRO A 301 -16.48 12.70 4.61
CA PRO A 301 -15.61 11.72 3.97
C PRO A 301 -15.20 10.56 4.87
N SER A 302 -15.03 10.80 6.18
CA SER A 302 -14.65 9.81 7.17
C SER A 302 -15.85 9.08 7.83
N ALA A 303 -17.08 9.25 7.32
CA ALA A 303 -18.30 8.73 7.96
C ALA A 303 -19.20 7.91 7.03
N ARG A 304 -19.83 6.88 7.58
CA ARG A 304 -21.01 6.24 6.97
C ARG A 304 -22.22 7.16 7.01
N PHE A 305 -22.84 7.44 5.87
CA PHE A 305 -24.13 8.14 5.78
C PHE A 305 -25.27 7.15 5.48
N ASN A 306 -26.25 7.06 6.38
CA ASN A 306 -27.43 6.21 6.21
C ASN A 306 -28.68 7.08 5.97
N ASN A 307 -29.14 7.16 4.73
CA ASN A 307 -30.38 7.83 4.37
C ASN A 307 -31.59 6.90 4.52
N ARG A 308 -32.17 6.89 5.73
CA ARG A 308 -33.42 6.17 6.04
C ARG A 308 -34.67 7.05 5.87
N SER A 309 -34.54 8.18 5.17
CA SER A 309 -35.67 9.06 4.83
C SER A 309 -36.50 8.52 3.67
N ASN A 310 -37.66 9.14 3.42
CA ASN A 310 -38.42 9.02 2.17
C ASN A 310 -38.46 10.37 1.43
N SER A 311 -37.50 11.24 1.69
CA SER A 311 -37.43 12.61 1.16
C SER A 311 -36.12 12.81 0.40
N ASN A 312 -36.17 13.67 -0.60
CA ASN A 312 -35.11 13.76 -1.61
C ASN A 312 -33.88 14.51 -1.08
N ILE A 313 -32.77 14.32 -1.77
CA ILE A 313 -31.51 15.04 -1.56
C ILE A 313 -31.21 15.82 -2.84
N ASP A 314 -31.41 17.14 -2.80
CA ASP A 314 -30.94 18.07 -3.83
C ASP A 314 -29.50 18.47 -3.47
N GLY A 315 -28.53 17.64 -3.84
CA GLY A 315 -27.14 17.81 -3.41
C GLY A 315 -26.27 16.62 -3.78
N GLN A 316 -24.96 16.81 -3.66
CA GLN A 316 -23.95 15.75 -3.78
C GLN A 316 -23.71 15.07 -2.43
N ILE A 317 -23.18 13.84 -2.45
CA ILE A 317 -22.84 13.08 -1.25
C ILE A 317 -21.40 12.57 -1.37
N ILE A 318 -20.54 12.99 -0.46
CA ILE A 318 -19.19 12.46 -0.24
C ILE A 318 -19.18 11.83 1.16
N ALA A 319 -18.99 10.52 1.24
CA ALA A 319 -19.09 9.73 2.46
C ALA A 319 -18.22 8.47 2.39
N GLU A 320 -17.76 7.95 3.53
CA GLU A 320 -17.03 6.67 3.59
C GLU A 320 -17.89 5.53 3.02
N VAL A 321 -19.15 5.44 3.45
CA VAL A 321 -20.11 4.42 3.04
C VAL A 321 -21.52 5.00 2.94
N LEU A 322 -22.29 4.61 1.90
CA LEU A 322 -23.68 5.04 1.72
C LEU A 322 -24.70 3.91 1.92
N GLU A 323 -25.64 4.06 2.86
CA GLU A 323 -26.89 3.27 2.90
C GLU A 323 -28.05 4.11 2.34
N GLN A 324 -28.51 3.84 1.12
CA GLN A 324 -29.58 4.59 0.44
C GLN A 324 -30.88 3.77 0.42
N ASN A 325 -31.75 4.03 1.40
CA ASN A 325 -32.97 3.25 1.61
C ASN A 325 -34.15 3.74 0.75
N SER A 326 -34.33 5.06 0.63
CA SER A 326 -35.45 5.72 -0.05
C SER A 326 -35.24 7.24 -0.16
N GLY A 327 -36.13 7.95 -0.86
CA GLY A 327 -35.98 9.35 -1.28
C GLY A 327 -35.08 9.48 -2.51
N GLU A 328 -35.44 10.32 -3.48
CA GLU A 328 -34.66 10.45 -4.74
C GLU A 328 -33.42 11.36 -4.52
N ILE A 329 -32.28 11.05 -5.15
CA ILE A 329 -31.10 11.93 -5.14
C ILE A 329 -31.06 12.72 -6.46
N HIS A 330 -31.00 14.04 -6.41
CA HIS A 330 -30.91 14.90 -7.60
C HIS A 330 -29.51 15.51 -7.75
N ALA A 331 -29.01 15.58 -8.99
CA ALA A 331 -27.68 16.09 -9.30
C ALA A 331 -27.56 17.61 -9.06
N TYR A 332 -27.13 17.98 -7.86
CA TYR A 332 -26.62 19.31 -7.52
C TYR A 332 -25.22 19.18 -6.88
N PRO A 333 -24.15 18.94 -7.69
CA PRO A 333 -22.77 19.08 -7.24
C PRO A 333 -22.49 20.46 -6.62
N PHE A 334 -21.46 20.53 -5.78
CA PHE A 334 -21.04 21.82 -5.22
C PHE A 334 -20.35 22.66 -6.31
N ASP A 335 -20.93 23.83 -6.63
CA ASP A 335 -20.52 24.74 -7.72
C ASP A 335 -20.06 26.08 -7.13
N ALA A 336 -19.09 26.03 -6.22
CA ALA A 336 -18.45 27.21 -5.67
C ALA A 336 -16.99 26.93 -5.28
N ILE A 337 -16.14 27.91 -5.56
CA ILE A 337 -14.81 27.98 -4.95
C ILE A 337 -14.99 28.60 -3.56
N ILE A 338 -14.48 27.94 -2.53
CA ILE A 338 -14.39 28.49 -1.19
C ILE A 338 -13.03 29.19 -1.03
N ASP A 339 -13.08 30.29 -0.30
CA ASP A 339 -11.94 31.10 0.12
C ASP A 339 -11.89 31.01 1.65
N ILE A 340 -10.94 30.27 2.20
CA ILE A 340 -10.82 30.02 3.64
C ILE A 340 -9.47 30.54 4.16
N GLU A 341 -9.48 31.04 5.40
CA GLU A 341 -8.24 31.39 6.09
C GLU A 341 -7.61 30.07 6.51
N ASP A 342 -6.60 29.64 5.76
CA ASP A 342 -5.72 28.55 6.17
C ASP A 342 -5.25 28.83 7.61
N PRO A 343 -5.59 27.97 8.61
CA PRO A 343 -4.96 28.10 9.90
C PRO A 343 -3.47 27.97 9.63
N LEU A 344 -2.68 28.99 10.00
CA LEU A 344 -1.23 28.96 9.78
C LEU A 344 -0.69 27.57 10.10
N PRO A 345 0.18 27.00 9.25
CA PRO A 345 0.76 25.69 9.48
C PRO A 345 1.18 25.54 10.94
N SER A 346 0.97 24.35 11.48
CA SER A 346 1.42 24.01 12.82
C SER A 346 2.87 24.50 12.99
N GLU A 347 3.23 25.04 14.15
CA GLU A 347 4.67 24.99 14.45
C GLU A 347 4.95 23.50 14.61
N GLU A 348 5.67 22.92 13.65
CA GLU A 348 5.99 21.48 13.61
C GLU A 348 6.41 21.01 15.00
N ILE A 349 5.92 19.83 15.37
CA ILE A 349 6.14 19.25 16.69
C ILE A 349 7.05 18.06 16.45
N CYS A 350 8.35 18.24 16.70
CA CYS A 350 9.36 17.18 16.54
C CYS A 350 8.97 15.87 17.26
N ASP A 351 8.24 15.03 16.53
CA ASP A 351 7.62 13.77 16.95
C ASP A 351 7.41 12.77 15.79
N GLY A 352 8.00 13.04 14.61
CA GLY A 352 8.09 12.10 13.50
C GLY A 352 6.82 12.03 12.65
N VAL A 353 6.05 13.11 12.63
CA VAL A 353 4.78 13.22 11.89
C VAL A 353 4.72 14.60 11.25
N ASP A 354 4.39 14.64 9.96
CA ASP A 354 3.98 15.87 9.26
C ASP A 354 2.78 16.52 10.00
N ASN A 355 3.06 17.56 10.78
CA ASN A 355 2.12 18.16 11.72
C ASN A 355 1.26 19.28 11.07
N ASP A 356 1.56 19.72 9.84
CA ASP A 356 0.83 20.76 9.10
C ASP A 356 0.23 20.32 7.75
N ASN A 357 0.72 19.20 7.20
CA ASN A 357 0.38 18.55 5.93
C ASN A 357 0.93 19.27 4.68
N ASP A 358 2.13 19.85 4.75
CA ASP A 358 2.88 20.38 3.58
C ASP A 358 3.72 19.33 2.81
N GLY A 359 3.92 18.14 3.39
CA GLY A 359 4.63 17.01 2.78
C GLY A 359 6.05 16.78 3.33
N LEU A 360 6.48 17.60 4.29
CA LEU A 360 7.74 17.45 5.03
C LEU A 360 7.46 16.95 6.46
N ILE A 361 8.47 16.35 7.10
CA ILE A 361 8.38 15.90 8.50
C ILE A 361 9.40 16.69 9.32
N ASP A 362 8.93 17.33 10.40
CA ASP A 362 9.77 18.02 11.39
C ASP A 362 10.76 19.04 10.77
N GLU A 363 10.36 19.78 9.73
CA GLU A 363 11.27 20.67 9.03
C GLU A 363 11.56 21.97 9.81
N GLY A 364 12.71 22.61 9.52
CA GLY A 364 13.13 23.82 10.22
C GLY A 364 13.61 23.62 11.67
N PHE A 365 13.63 22.38 12.17
CA PHE A 365 14.40 21.99 13.35
C PHE A 365 15.93 22.03 13.11
N GLU A 366 16.73 21.65 14.11
CA GLU A 366 18.19 21.57 13.97
C GLU A 366 18.53 20.14 13.51
N ASP A 367 19.32 20.03 12.44
CA ASP A 367 19.93 18.81 11.92
C ASP A 367 21.45 19.07 11.94
N THR A 368 22.18 18.25 12.70
CA THR A 368 23.57 18.51 13.08
C THR A 368 24.59 17.93 12.08
N ASP A 369 24.28 16.87 11.34
CA ASP A 369 25.24 16.20 10.45
C ASP A 369 24.82 16.03 8.97
N GLN A 370 23.58 16.41 8.62
CA GLN A 370 22.95 16.42 7.29
C GLN A 370 22.73 15.03 6.68
N ASP A 371 22.02 14.16 7.39
CA ASP A 371 21.57 12.86 6.89
C ASP A 371 20.13 12.86 6.35
N GLY A 372 19.26 13.71 6.92
CA GLY A 372 17.85 13.86 6.57
C GLY A 372 16.90 13.88 7.77
N VAL A 373 17.35 13.45 8.94
CA VAL A 373 16.55 13.34 10.18
C VAL A 373 16.86 14.51 11.12
N ALA A 374 15.86 15.02 11.85
CA ALA A 374 16.05 16.15 12.77
C ALA A 374 16.59 15.68 14.15
N ASP A 375 17.51 16.44 14.77
CA ASP A 375 18.23 16.17 16.06
C ASP A 375 17.34 15.73 17.26
N CYS A 376 16.02 15.87 17.14
CA CYS A 376 15.03 15.65 18.19
C CYS A 376 14.13 14.41 17.98
N ILE A 377 14.15 13.81 16.79
CA ILE A 377 13.65 12.45 16.51
C ILE A 377 14.79 11.48 16.17
N ASP A 378 15.88 12.00 15.61
CA ASP A 378 17.09 11.24 15.28
C ASP A 378 17.68 10.51 16.50
N ASN A 379 17.92 9.21 16.35
CA ASN A 379 18.54 8.35 17.34
C ASN A 379 20.09 8.39 17.34
N CYS A 380 20.73 9.03 16.34
CA CYS A 380 22.16 9.35 16.32
C CYS A 380 22.54 10.79 15.85
N PRO A 381 22.18 11.89 16.58
CA PRO A 381 22.39 13.33 16.23
C PRO A 381 23.82 13.87 16.05
N LEU A 382 24.78 13.02 15.72
CA LEU A 382 26.20 13.28 15.46
C LEU A 382 26.83 12.27 14.48
N ILE A 383 26.11 11.22 14.06
CA ILE A 383 26.56 10.13 13.16
C ILE A 383 25.41 9.66 12.25
N ALA A 384 25.05 10.48 11.26
CA ALA A 384 24.26 10.16 10.06
C ALA A 384 23.89 8.68 9.83
N ASN A 385 22.60 8.37 10.01
CA ASN A 385 21.93 7.09 9.75
C ASN A 385 20.47 7.34 9.30
N PRO A 386 20.24 7.62 8.01
CA PRO A 386 18.89 7.88 7.49
C PRO A 386 17.91 6.70 7.64
N ASP A 387 18.43 5.48 7.86
CA ASP A 387 17.66 4.27 8.14
C ASP A 387 17.15 4.18 9.59
N GLN A 388 17.68 5.00 10.50
CA GLN A 388 17.34 5.06 11.92
C GLN A 388 17.35 3.70 12.63
N ALA A 389 18.21 2.77 12.19
CA ALA A 389 18.28 1.42 12.76
C ALA A 389 18.58 1.44 14.27
N ASP A 390 17.77 0.72 15.06
CA ASP A 390 17.85 0.58 16.53
C ASP A 390 17.42 -0.87 16.87
N ALA A 391 18.39 -1.77 16.94
CA ALA A 391 18.14 -3.21 17.00
C ALA A 391 17.62 -3.71 18.36
N ASP A 392 17.96 -3.05 19.47
CA ASP A 392 17.48 -3.41 20.82
C ASP A 392 16.24 -2.60 21.27
N GLY A 393 15.96 -1.48 20.60
CA GLY A 393 14.82 -0.60 20.82
C GLY A 393 15.01 0.38 22.00
N ASN A 394 16.25 0.75 22.35
CA ASN A 394 16.51 1.63 23.49
C ASN A 394 16.40 3.14 23.18
N GLY A 395 16.38 3.54 21.90
CA GLY A 395 16.31 4.93 21.45
C GLY A 395 17.69 5.56 21.23
N ILE A 396 18.69 4.76 20.86
CA ILE A 396 20.00 5.16 20.36
C ILE A 396 20.28 4.27 19.15
N GLY A 397 20.66 4.84 18.00
CA GLY A 397 20.81 4.06 16.78
C GLY A 397 22.07 3.19 16.76
N ASP A 398 22.02 2.10 15.99
CA ASP A 398 23.06 1.06 15.91
C ASP A 398 24.45 1.62 15.58
N VAL A 399 24.53 2.70 14.80
CA VAL A 399 25.81 3.33 14.39
C VAL A 399 26.46 4.20 15.48
N CYS A 400 25.74 4.53 16.55
CA CYS A 400 26.20 5.42 17.61
C CYS A 400 25.99 4.91 19.04
N ASP A 401 25.30 3.79 19.24
CA ASP A 401 25.25 3.15 20.56
C ASP A 401 26.67 2.72 21.02
N SER A 402 26.85 2.73 22.33
CA SER A 402 28.07 2.38 23.04
C SER A 402 27.83 1.76 24.42
N ASP A 403 26.56 1.47 24.77
CA ASP A 403 26.12 0.74 25.97
C ASP A 403 25.54 -0.67 25.61
N PHE A 404 25.79 -1.17 24.39
CA PHE A 404 25.45 -2.53 23.89
C PHE A 404 25.91 -3.66 24.86
N SER A 405 25.26 -4.81 24.75
CA SER A 405 25.13 -5.88 25.76
C SER A 405 26.41 -6.56 26.27
N GLU A 406 26.30 -7.32 27.37
CA GLU A 406 27.13 -8.52 27.55
C GLU A 406 26.58 -9.61 26.62
N GLU A 407 27.41 -10.15 25.72
CA GLU A 407 27.11 -11.24 24.78
C GLU A 407 26.22 -12.37 25.36
N ILE A 408 25.35 -12.92 24.52
CA ILE A 408 24.41 -13.99 24.85
C ILE A 408 24.63 -15.15 23.88
N CYS A 409 25.14 -16.29 24.38
CA CYS A 409 25.45 -17.44 23.53
C CYS A 409 24.19 -18.08 22.90
N ASP A 410 23.81 -17.57 21.74
CA ASP A 410 22.70 -18.04 20.91
C ASP A 410 22.94 -17.93 19.39
N GLY A 411 24.17 -17.58 18.97
CA GLY A 411 24.59 -17.60 17.57
C GLY A 411 24.23 -16.34 16.79
N ILE A 412 24.02 -15.22 17.50
CA ILE A 412 23.77 -13.89 16.95
C ILE A 412 24.89 -12.97 17.46
N ASP A 413 25.30 -12.03 16.63
CA ASP A 413 26.19 -10.92 17.04
C ASP A 413 25.35 -9.98 17.94
N ASN A 414 25.52 -10.10 19.27
CA ASN A 414 24.67 -9.44 20.28
C ASN A 414 25.27 -8.12 20.82
N ASP A 415 26.44 -7.68 20.31
CA ASP A 415 27.05 -6.37 20.56
C ASP A 415 27.42 -5.56 19.28
N ASN A 416 27.28 -6.17 18.09
CA ASN A 416 27.50 -5.62 16.75
C ASN A 416 28.96 -5.22 16.44
N ASP A 417 29.95 -5.82 17.13
CA ASP A 417 31.40 -5.70 16.86
C ASP A 417 31.83 -6.36 15.53
N GLY A 418 31.01 -7.29 15.00
CA GLY A 418 31.33 -8.13 13.85
C GLY A 418 31.86 -9.53 14.23
N LEU A 419 31.52 -9.99 15.44
CA LEU A 419 31.88 -11.29 16.02
C LEU A 419 30.62 -11.91 16.66
N ILE A 420 30.54 -13.23 16.70
CA ILE A 420 29.37 -13.95 17.26
C ILE A 420 29.81 -14.71 18.51
N ASP A 421 29.04 -14.59 19.59
CA ASP A 421 29.22 -15.30 20.87
C ASP A 421 30.65 -15.15 21.45
N GLU A 422 31.31 -13.99 21.30
CA GLU A 422 32.71 -13.86 21.71
C GLU A 422 32.86 -13.73 23.24
N GLY A 423 34.04 -14.06 23.75
CA GLY A 423 34.27 -14.13 25.21
C GLY A 423 33.62 -15.32 25.94
N PHE A 424 32.75 -16.10 25.27
CA PHE A 424 32.34 -17.43 25.72
C PHE A 424 33.49 -18.44 25.68
N ALA A 425 33.19 -19.71 25.97
CA ALA A 425 34.16 -20.79 25.92
C ALA A 425 34.18 -21.41 24.52
N ASP A 426 35.38 -21.58 23.98
CA ASP A 426 35.69 -22.32 22.76
C ASP A 426 36.79 -23.32 23.17
N THR A 427 36.47 -24.61 23.10
CA THR A 427 37.29 -25.69 23.70
C THR A 427 38.41 -26.19 22.77
N ASP A 428 38.26 -26.11 21.45
CA ASP A 428 39.22 -26.66 20.49
C ASP A 428 39.82 -25.66 19.47
N GLN A 429 39.36 -24.41 19.48
CA GLN A 429 39.82 -23.25 18.70
C GLN A 429 39.53 -23.31 17.21
N ASP A 430 38.25 -23.54 16.87
CA ASP A 430 37.76 -23.56 15.49
C ASP A 430 37.13 -22.22 15.06
N GLY A 431 36.47 -21.50 15.98
CA GLY A 431 35.78 -20.23 15.76
C GLY A 431 34.34 -20.17 16.30
N VAL A 432 33.78 -21.28 16.78
CA VAL A 432 32.41 -21.42 17.30
C VAL A 432 32.45 -21.61 18.82
N ALA A 433 31.43 -21.13 19.55
CA ALA A 433 31.38 -21.26 21.00
C ALA A 433 30.77 -22.60 21.47
N ASP A 434 31.32 -23.21 22.53
CA ASP A 434 30.94 -24.46 23.23
C ASP A 434 29.42 -24.66 23.47
N CYS A 435 28.63 -23.59 23.39
CA CYS A 435 27.21 -23.52 23.70
C CYS A 435 26.28 -23.46 22.47
N ILE A 436 26.80 -23.13 21.28
CA ILE A 436 26.12 -23.28 19.98
C ILE A 436 26.75 -24.37 19.10
N ASP A 437 28.02 -24.69 19.32
CA ASP A 437 28.78 -25.71 18.60
C ASP A 437 28.12 -27.11 18.70
N ASN A 438 27.90 -27.74 17.55
CA ASN A 438 27.35 -29.10 17.43
C ASN A 438 28.42 -30.21 17.58
N CYS A 439 29.71 -29.88 17.62
CA CYS A 439 30.81 -30.75 18.03
C CYS A 439 31.85 -30.11 19.00
N PRO A 440 31.49 -29.74 20.27
CA PRO A 440 32.34 -29.03 21.29
C PRO A 440 33.67 -29.63 21.76
N LEU A 441 34.26 -30.55 21.00
CA LEU A 441 35.52 -31.24 21.21
C LEU A 441 36.24 -31.61 19.89
N ILE A 442 35.64 -31.35 18.72
CA ILE A 442 36.14 -31.70 17.37
C ILE A 442 35.80 -30.60 16.33
N ALA A 443 36.39 -29.42 16.49
CA ALA A 443 36.57 -28.35 15.49
C ALA A 443 35.97 -28.58 14.08
N ASN A 444 34.83 -27.93 13.81
CA ASN A 444 34.10 -27.87 12.54
C ASN A 444 33.48 -26.47 12.34
N PRO A 445 34.25 -25.48 11.82
CA PRO A 445 33.79 -24.10 11.66
C PRO A 445 32.64 -23.91 10.66
N ASP A 446 32.30 -24.96 9.92
CA ASP A 446 31.17 -25.05 8.99
C ASP A 446 29.89 -25.60 9.63
N GLN A 447 29.98 -26.18 10.84
CA GLN A 447 28.87 -26.68 11.65
C GLN A 447 27.92 -27.64 10.90
N ALA A 448 28.45 -28.39 9.93
CA ALA A 448 27.67 -29.33 9.12
C ALA A 448 26.96 -30.40 9.98
N ASP A 449 25.66 -30.59 9.74
CA ASP A 449 24.76 -31.55 10.39
C ASP A 449 23.82 -32.09 9.29
N SER A 450 24.26 -33.14 8.60
CA SER A 450 23.67 -33.60 7.34
C SER A 450 22.35 -34.39 7.50
N ASP A 451 22.06 -34.92 8.69
CA ASP A 451 20.76 -35.56 9.00
C ASP A 451 19.81 -34.67 9.84
N GLY A 452 20.34 -33.58 10.42
CA GLY A 452 19.60 -32.59 11.19
C GLY A 452 19.30 -33.01 12.64
N ASN A 453 20.11 -33.88 13.25
CA ASN A 453 19.86 -34.39 14.60
C ASN A 453 20.42 -33.51 15.74
N GLY A 454 21.28 -32.53 15.44
CA GLY A 454 21.93 -31.66 16.42
C GLY A 454 23.25 -32.18 16.97
N ILE A 455 23.93 -33.03 16.20
CA ILE A 455 25.33 -33.46 16.40
C ILE A 455 26.02 -33.25 15.05
N GLY A 456 27.16 -32.57 15.02
CA GLY A 456 27.83 -32.29 13.74
C GLY A 456 28.43 -33.53 13.09
N ASP A 457 28.52 -33.51 11.76
CA ASP A 457 28.95 -34.64 10.91
C ASP A 457 30.31 -35.24 11.33
N VAL A 458 31.22 -34.41 11.85
CA VAL A 458 32.56 -34.84 12.29
C VAL A 458 32.59 -35.56 13.65
N CYS A 459 31.47 -35.56 14.39
CA CYS A 459 31.35 -36.20 15.70
C CYS A 459 30.09 -37.08 15.88
N ASP A 460 29.26 -37.24 14.85
CA ASP A 460 28.10 -38.12 14.87
C ASP A 460 28.49 -39.62 15.03
N PRO A 461 27.82 -40.39 15.93
CA PRO A 461 28.11 -41.80 16.16
C PRO A 461 27.08 -42.81 15.61
N ASP A 462 25.98 -42.39 14.97
CA ASP A 462 24.86 -43.25 14.52
C ASP A 462 24.87 -43.56 12.99
N PHE A 463 25.84 -43.01 12.25
CA PHE A 463 26.20 -43.38 10.87
C PHE A 463 26.62 -44.89 10.71
N SER A 464 26.52 -45.49 9.51
CA SER A 464 26.29 -46.96 9.33
C SER A 464 26.79 -47.67 8.03
N GLU A 465 26.85 -49.03 8.03
CA GLU A 465 27.38 -49.83 6.90
C GLU A 465 26.78 -49.47 5.51
N GLU A 466 27.66 -49.03 4.58
CA GLU A 466 27.42 -48.66 3.17
C GLU A 466 26.40 -49.46 2.36
N ILE A 467 25.64 -48.75 1.51
CA ILE A 467 24.64 -49.29 0.58
C ILE A 467 24.83 -48.66 -0.80
N CYS A 468 25.28 -49.43 -1.81
CA CYS A 468 25.50 -48.90 -3.17
C CYS A 468 24.23 -48.31 -3.82
N ASP A 469 24.03 -47.02 -3.60
CA ASP A 469 23.02 -46.15 -4.23
C ASP A 469 23.49 -44.70 -4.44
N GLY A 470 24.77 -44.38 -4.18
CA GLY A 470 25.40 -43.11 -4.53
C GLY A 470 25.36 -42.04 -3.43
N ILE A 471 25.30 -42.46 -2.16
CA ILE A 471 25.26 -41.60 -0.98
C ILE A 471 26.23 -42.16 0.07
N ASP A 472 27.11 -41.33 0.65
CA ASP A 472 27.97 -41.71 1.80
C ASP A 472 27.09 -42.12 2.99
N ASN A 473 27.35 -43.27 3.63
CA ASN A 473 26.52 -43.83 4.70
C ASN A 473 27.25 -44.16 6.03
N ASP A 474 28.60 -44.14 6.20
CA ASP A 474 29.31 -44.68 7.42
C ASP A 474 29.98 -43.75 8.49
N ASN A 475 30.23 -42.43 8.48
CA ASN A 475 30.41 -41.35 7.49
C ASN A 475 31.94 -41.21 7.30
N ASP A 476 32.47 -41.30 6.08
CA ASP A 476 33.93 -41.41 5.88
C ASP A 476 34.50 -40.37 4.90
N GLY A 477 33.64 -39.69 4.12
CA GLY A 477 34.02 -38.80 3.02
C GLY A 477 34.26 -39.56 1.71
N LEU A 478 33.67 -40.75 1.59
CA LEU A 478 33.76 -41.67 0.46
C LEU A 478 32.35 -42.22 0.19
N ILE A 479 31.96 -42.29 -1.08
CA ILE A 479 30.65 -42.80 -1.50
C ILE A 479 30.80 -44.26 -1.96
N ASP A 480 29.92 -45.14 -1.49
CA ASP A 480 29.83 -46.56 -1.87
C ASP A 480 31.16 -47.31 -1.69
N GLU A 481 31.92 -47.04 -0.63
CA GLU A 481 33.25 -47.62 -0.47
C GLU A 481 33.20 -49.12 -0.08
N GLY A 482 34.22 -49.88 -0.49
CA GLY A 482 34.24 -51.34 -0.30
C GLY A 482 33.31 -52.13 -1.24
N PHE A 483 32.51 -51.47 -2.09
CA PHE A 483 31.92 -52.07 -3.29
C PHE A 483 33.00 -52.35 -4.36
N ALA A 484 32.59 -52.70 -5.58
CA ALA A 484 33.50 -53.02 -6.67
C ALA A 484 33.73 -51.80 -7.55
N ASP A 485 34.97 -51.52 -7.88
CA ASP A 485 35.43 -50.52 -8.84
C ASP A 485 36.38 -51.25 -9.80
N THR A 486 36.08 -51.20 -11.10
CA THR A 486 36.75 -52.03 -12.11
C THR A 486 37.99 -51.38 -12.73
N ASP A 487 38.08 -50.05 -12.80
CA ASP A 487 39.16 -49.35 -13.51
C ASP A 487 39.96 -48.32 -12.69
N GLN A 488 39.56 -48.07 -11.44
CA GLN A 488 40.17 -47.22 -10.41
C GLN A 488 40.12 -45.71 -10.69
N ASP A 489 38.92 -45.20 -10.92
CA ASP A 489 38.64 -43.76 -11.03
C ASP A 489 38.17 -43.12 -9.71
N GLY A 490 37.38 -43.85 -8.92
CA GLY A 490 36.80 -43.42 -7.64
C GLY A 490 35.32 -43.76 -7.46
N VAL A 491 34.64 -44.24 -8.51
CA VAL A 491 33.19 -44.52 -8.55
C VAL A 491 32.95 -46.05 -8.58
N ALA A 492 31.87 -46.53 -7.95
CA ALA A 492 31.58 -47.96 -7.88
C ALA A 492 30.83 -48.48 -9.13
N ASP A 493 31.17 -49.70 -9.61
CA ASP A 493 30.58 -50.50 -10.70
C ASP A 493 29.03 -50.52 -10.75
N CYS A 494 28.36 -50.17 -9.65
CA CYS A 494 26.90 -50.19 -9.48
C CYS A 494 26.21 -48.83 -9.63
N ILE A 495 26.96 -47.72 -9.60
CA ILE A 495 26.49 -46.35 -9.90
C ILE A 495 27.21 -45.73 -11.11
N ASP A 496 28.42 -46.19 -11.43
CA ASP A 496 29.26 -45.71 -12.53
C ASP A 496 28.59 -45.83 -13.91
N ASN A 497 28.54 -44.72 -14.66
CA ASN A 497 28.01 -44.62 -16.02
C ASN A 497 29.00 -45.03 -17.14
N CYS A 498 30.30 -45.21 -16.81
CA CYS A 498 31.32 -45.82 -17.67
C CYS A 498 32.21 -46.91 -16.99
N PRO A 499 31.68 -48.08 -16.52
CA PRO A 499 32.38 -49.15 -15.75
C PRO A 499 33.61 -49.87 -16.34
N LEU A 500 34.27 -49.28 -17.33
CA LEU A 500 35.47 -49.74 -18.02
C LEU A 500 36.36 -48.57 -18.55
N ILE A 501 35.94 -47.31 -18.40
CA ILE A 501 36.63 -46.09 -18.85
C ILE A 501 36.44 -44.93 -17.84
N ALA A 502 37.10 -45.03 -16.69
CA ALA A 502 37.40 -43.97 -15.72
C ALA A 502 36.99 -42.51 -16.07
N ASN A 503 35.95 -42.01 -15.39
CA ASN A 503 35.44 -40.64 -15.37
C ASN A 503 34.93 -40.28 -13.95
N PRO A 504 35.81 -39.80 -13.06
CA PRO A 504 35.44 -39.48 -11.67
C PRO A 504 34.44 -38.32 -11.53
N ASP A 505 34.18 -37.60 -12.62
CA ASP A 505 33.20 -36.52 -12.74
C ASP A 505 31.80 -37.01 -13.16
N GLN A 506 31.70 -38.25 -13.68
CA GLN A 506 30.45 -38.90 -14.11
C GLN A 506 29.58 -38.07 -15.06
N ALA A 507 30.20 -37.18 -15.86
CA ALA A 507 29.48 -36.36 -16.83
C ALA A 507 28.65 -37.21 -17.81
N ASP A 508 27.38 -36.85 -18.01
CA ASP A 508 26.38 -37.50 -18.88
C ASP A 508 25.52 -36.38 -19.48
N SER A 509 26.06 -35.72 -20.50
CA SER A 509 25.61 -34.41 -20.98
C SER A 509 24.28 -34.45 -21.75
N ASP A 510 23.86 -35.61 -22.27
CA ASP A 510 22.51 -35.82 -22.85
C ASP A 510 21.53 -36.55 -21.91
N GLY A 511 22.00 -37.03 -20.75
CA GLY A 511 21.23 -37.69 -19.71
C GLY A 511 20.74 -39.09 -20.10
N ASN A 512 21.45 -39.81 -20.97
CA ASN A 512 21.04 -41.14 -21.44
C ASN A 512 21.42 -42.30 -20.50
N GLY A 513 22.31 -42.07 -19.53
CA GLY A 513 22.83 -43.09 -18.62
C GLY A 513 24.10 -43.77 -19.12
N ILE A 514 24.90 -43.07 -19.94
CA ILE A 514 26.24 -43.45 -20.42
C ILE A 514 27.09 -42.18 -20.34
N GLY A 515 28.23 -42.23 -19.66
CA GLY A 515 29.04 -41.02 -19.45
C GLY A 515 29.79 -40.55 -20.69
N ASP A 516 30.03 -39.24 -20.80
CA ASP A 516 30.59 -38.55 -21.97
C ASP A 516 31.87 -39.21 -22.52
N VAL A 517 32.75 -39.70 -21.63
CA VAL A 517 34.04 -40.33 -22.04
C VAL A 517 33.89 -41.70 -22.70
N CYS A 518 32.73 -42.35 -22.53
CA CYS A 518 32.42 -43.65 -23.11
C CYS A 518 31.19 -43.65 -24.04
N ASP A 519 30.45 -42.54 -24.12
CA ASP A 519 29.36 -42.38 -25.09
C ASP A 519 29.91 -42.31 -26.53
N PRO A 520 29.34 -43.08 -27.48
CA PRO A 520 29.82 -43.16 -28.85
C PRO A 520 29.23 -42.12 -29.82
N ASP A 521 28.25 -41.31 -29.40
CA ASP A 521 27.49 -40.39 -30.27
C ASP A 521 27.87 -38.89 -30.07
N PHE A 522 28.76 -38.57 -29.11
CA PHE A 522 29.29 -37.22 -28.82
C PHE A 522 30.35 -36.76 -29.85
N SER A 523 30.02 -35.76 -30.72
CA SER A 523 31.00 -35.06 -31.59
C SER A 523 30.44 -33.85 -32.38
N GLU A 524 31.27 -32.81 -32.51
CA GLU A 524 31.11 -31.54 -33.27
C GLU A 524 30.39 -30.39 -32.53
N GLU A 525 31.19 -29.43 -32.08
CA GLU A 525 30.82 -28.11 -31.54
C GLU A 525 29.75 -27.33 -32.32
N ILE A 526 28.97 -26.53 -31.59
CA ILE A 526 27.83 -25.75 -32.09
C ILE A 526 27.90 -24.35 -31.47
N CYS A 527 27.99 -23.29 -32.29
CA CYS A 527 28.01 -21.92 -31.77
C CYS A 527 26.63 -21.52 -31.23
N ASP A 528 26.43 -21.77 -29.94
CA ASP A 528 25.26 -21.38 -29.15
C ASP A 528 25.60 -20.98 -27.70
N GLY A 529 26.88 -20.77 -27.37
CA GLY A 529 27.33 -20.26 -26.07
C GLY A 529 27.43 -21.33 -24.99
N ILE A 530 27.51 -22.60 -25.39
CA ILE A 530 27.65 -23.77 -24.51
C ILE A 530 28.91 -24.54 -24.92
N ASP A 531 29.64 -25.06 -23.95
CA ASP A 531 30.73 -26.03 -24.15
C ASP A 531 30.08 -27.38 -24.56
N ASN A 532 29.99 -27.65 -25.86
CA ASN A 532 29.21 -28.75 -26.43
C ASN A 532 30.01 -30.06 -26.58
N ASP A 533 31.35 -30.02 -26.55
CA ASP A 533 32.23 -31.22 -26.48
C ASP A 533 33.05 -31.37 -25.17
N ASN A 534 32.76 -30.52 -24.17
CA ASN A 534 33.20 -30.60 -22.77
C ASN A 534 34.74 -30.50 -22.62
N ASP A 535 35.38 -29.67 -23.47
CA ASP A 535 36.83 -29.39 -23.50
C ASP A 535 37.27 -28.42 -22.39
N GLY A 536 36.33 -27.63 -21.86
CA GLY A 536 36.58 -26.50 -20.95
C GLY A 536 36.69 -25.15 -21.68
N LEU A 537 36.15 -25.06 -22.90
CA LEU A 537 36.10 -23.89 -23.77
C LEU A 537 34.71 -23.78 -24.40
N ILE A 538 34.18 -22.56 -24.54
CA ILE A 538 32.89 -22.31 -25.19
C ILE A 538 33.14 -21.85 -26.63
N ASP A 539 32.38 -22.41 -27.58
CA ASP A 539 32.40 -22.06 -29.01
C ASP A 539 33.82 -21.98 -29.62
N GLU A 540 34.72 -22.89 -29.28
CA GLU A 540 36.11 -22.80 -29.74
C GLU A 540 36.26 -23.23 -31.21
N GLY A 541 37.27 -22.68 -31.90
CA GLY A 541 37.47 -22.94 -33.33
C GLY A 541 36.44 -22.28 -34.27
N PHE A 542 35.39 -21.63 -33.74
CA PHE A 542 34.66 -20.57 -34.43
C PHE A 542 35.55 -19.32 -34.64
N ALA A 543 34.98 -18.23 -35.14
CA ALA A 543 35.72 -17.00 -35.41
C ALA A 543 35.64 -16.06 -34.20
N ASP A 544 36.76 -15.42 -33.88
CA ASP A 544 36.89 -14.29 -32.95
C ASP A 544 37.66 -13.22 -33.75
N THR A 545 37.02 -12.07 -33.98
CA THR A 545 37.51 -11.05 -34.92
C THR A 545 38.39 -9.99 -34.27
N ASP A 546 38.27 -9.71 -32.97
CA ASP A 546 39.01 -8.64 -32.28
C ASP A 546 39.85 -9.05 -31.05
N GLN A 547 39.75 -10.31 -30.63
CA GLN A 547 40.49 -10.99 -29.55
C GLN A 547 40.16 -10.51 -28.13
N ASP A 548 38.87 -10.49 -27.80
CA ASP A 548 38.38 -10.19 -26.45
C ASP A 548 38.17 -11.46 -25.59
N GLY A 549 37.66 -12.54 -26.20
CA GLY A 549 37.36 -13.83 -25.57
C GLY A 549 36.09 -14.51 -26.08
N VAL A 550 35.22 -13.79 -26.80
CA VAL A 550 33.89 -14.25 -27.27
C VAL A 550 33.95 -14.55 -28.79
N ALA A 551 33.06 -15.42 -29.28
CA ALA A 551 33.02 -15.80 -30.71
C ALA A 551 32.02 -14.94 -31.52
N ASP A 552 32.39 -14.54 -32.74
CA ASP A 552 31.66 -13.76 -33.78
C ASP A 552 30.15 -14.10 -33.97
N CYS A 553 29.69 -15.24 -33.46
CA CYS A 553 28.34 -15.79 -33.62
C CYS A 553 27.48 -15.77 -32.34
N ILE A 554 28.07 -15.52 -31.17
CA ILE A 554 27.39 -15.18 -29.90
C ILE A 554 27.72 -13.76 -29.42
N ASP A 555 28.84 -13.20 -29.87
CA ASP A 555 29.30 -11.84 -29.55
C ASP A 555 28.32 -10.76 -30.03
N ASN A 556 27.87 -9.89 -29.12
CA ASN A 556 27.00 -8.76 -29.41
C ASN A 556 27.75 -7.54 -29.98
N CYS A 557 29.09 -7.52 -29.94
CA CYS A 557 29.95 -6.56 -30.63
C CYS A 557 31.15 -7.15 -31.41
N PRO A 558 30.95 -7.94 -32.50
CA PRO A 558 31.99 -8.65 -33.31
C PRO A 558 33.11 -7.85 -34.01
N LEU A 559 33.35 -6.61 -33.58
CA LEU A 559 34.37 -5.68 -34.07
C LEU A 559 34.92 -4.74 -32.96
N ILE A 560 34.36 -4.75 -31.74
CA ILE A 560 34.73 -3.86 -30.62
C ILE A 560 34.65 -4.57 -29.24
N ALA A 561 35.51 -5.56 -29.04
CA ALA A 561 35.97 -6.14 -27.76
C ALA A 561 35.31 -5.64 -26.46
N ASN A 562 34.35 -6.43 -25.96
CA ASN A 562 33.62 -6.28 -24.70
C ASN A 562 33.46 -7.67 -24.03
N PRO A 563 34.49 -8.16 -23.30
CA PRO A 563 34.47 -9.50 -22.69
C PRO A 563 33.41 -9.72 -21.60
N ASP A 564 32.73 -8.65 -21.21
CA ASP A 564 31.59 -8.58 -20.30
C ASP A 564 30.24 -8.66 -21.02
N GLN A 565 30.21 -8.48 -22.35
CA GLN A 565 29.03 -8.58 -23.23
C GLN A 565 27.83 -7.73 -22.77
N ALA A 566 28.10 -6.59 -22.13
CA ALA A 566 27.08 -5.66 -21.64
C ALA A 566 26.19 -5.16 -22.81
N ASP A 567 24.87 -5.16 -22.56
CA ASP A 567 23.76 -4.99 -23.52
C ASP A 567 22.62 -4.36 -22.71
N SER A 568 22.74 -3.07 -22.42
CA SER A 568 21.96 -2.43 -21.35
C SER A 568 20.47 -2.31 -21.68
N ASP A 569 20.10 -2.09 -22.95
CA ASP A 569 18.70 -2.10 -23.41
C ASP A 569 18.17 -3.51 -23.79
N GLY A 570 19.06 -4.51 -23.84
CA GLY A 570 18.75 -5.89 -24.20
C GLY A 570 18.39 -6.12 -25.68
N ASN A 571 18.72 -5.19 -26.60
CA ASN A 571 18.37 -5.32 -28.01
C ASN A 571 19.22 -6.35 -28.79
N GLY A 572 20.35 -6.79 -28.23
CA GLY A 572 21.29 -7.73 -28.86
C GLY A 572 22.42 -7.04 -29.63
N ILE A 573 22.74 -5.80 -29.26
CA ILE A 573 23.92 -5.03 -29.71
C ILE A 573 24.57 -4.50 -28.43
N GLY A 574 25.83 -4.84 -28.19
CA GLY A 574 26.46 -4.47 -26.92
C GLY A 574 26.79 -2.97 -26.80
N ASP A 575 26.81 -2.46 -25.57
CA ASP A 575 27.08 -1.06 -25.21
C ASP A 575 28.37 -0.52 -25.85
N ALA A 576 29.36 -1.38 -26.05
CA ALA A 576 30.67 -1.04 -26.62
C ALA A 576 30.62 -0.70 -28.13
N CYS A 577 29.57 -1.11 -28.85
CA CYS A 577 29.40 -0.89 -30.28
C CYS A 577 28.04 -0.28 -30.68
N GLU A 578 27.10 -0.16 -29.75
CA GLU A 578 25.85 0.59 -29.88
C GLU A 578 26.10 2.03 -30.40
N PRO A 579 25.36 2.48 -31.42
CA PRO A 579 25.26 3.89 -31.74
C PRO A 579 24.10 4.50 -30.94
N ALA A 580 24.42 5.08 -29.78
CA ALA A 580 23.50 5.79 -28.86
C ALA A 580 22.25 6.39 -29.53
N SER A 581 21.10 6.13 -28.90
CA SER A 581 19.77 6.54 -29.38
C SER A 581 19.56 8.07 -29.18
N ASP A 582 18.32 8.54 -29.35
CA ASP A 582 17.86 9.90 -29.00
C ASP A 582 16.43 9.82 -28.37
N GLU A 583 15.96 8.64 -27.90
CA GLU A 583 14.51 8.37 -27.64
C GLU A 583 14.27 7.26 -26.58
N GLU A 584 14.29 7.63 -25.29
CA GLU A 584 13.93 6.81 -24.12
C GLU A 584 12.48 6.26 -24.11
N ILE A 585 12.25 5.15 -23.40
CA ILE A 585 10.96 4.51 -23.16
C ILE A 585 10.86 4.12 -21.67
N CYS A 586 9.88 4.66 -20.95
CA CYS A 586 9.71 4.38 -19.52
C CYS A 586 9.37 2.91 -19.25
N ASP A 587 10.40 2.09 -19.00
CA ASP A 587 10.31 0.69 -18.58
C ASP A 587 11.43 0.23 -17.63
N GLY A 588 12.20 1.17 -17.06
CA GLY A 588 13.19 0.92 -16.00
C GLY A 588 14.57 0.50 -16.53
N ILE A 589 14.89 0.89 -17.76
CA ILE A 589 16.08 0.48 -18.50
C ILE A 589 16.68 1.70 -19.22
N ASP A 590 18.01 1.85 -19.20
CA ASP A 590 18.76 2.87 -19.96
C ASP A 590 18.66 2.54 -21.47
N ASN A 591 17.79 3.22 -22.23
CA ASN A 591 17.52 2.87 -23.63
C ASN A 591 18.43 3.61 -24.65
N ASP A 592 19.03 4.74 -24.28
CA ASP A 592 19.93 5.53 -25.16
C ASP A 592 21.44 5.38 -24.83
N ASN A 593 21.75 4.73 -23.70
CA ASN A 593 23.08 4.35 -23.22
C ASN A 593 23.91 5.57 -22.71
N ASP A 594 23.25 6.53 -22.04
CA ASP A 594 23.85 7.72 -21.40
C ASP A 594 24.45 7.40 -20.02
N GLY A 595 23.88 6.42 -19.30
CA GLY A 595 24.16 6.11 -17.90
C GLY A 595 23.10 6.66 -16.93
N LEU A 596 21.88 6.85 -17.40
CA LEU A 596 20.68 7.26 -16.65
C LEU A 596 19.53 6.30 -17.02
N ILE A 597 18.45 6.28 -16.24
CA ILE A 597 17.28 5.43 -16.49
C ILE A 597 16.05 6.34 -16.57
N ASP A 598 15.22 6.14 -17.61
CA ASP A 598 13.94 6.82 -17.82
C ASP A 598 14.02 8.37 -17.70
N GLU A 599 15.13 9.02 -18.09
CA GLU A 599 15.29 10.44 -17.76
C GLU A 599 14.49 11.37 -18.69
N GLY A 600 13.85 12.39 -18.09
CA GLY A 600 12.99 13.31 -18.83
C GLY A 600 11.56 12.81 -19.08
N PHE A 601 11.19 11.67 -18.49
CA PHE A 601 9.80 11.39 -18.11
C PHE A 601 9.34 12.32 -16.96
N GLU A 602 8.12 12.11 -16.46
CA GLU A 602 7.57 12.86 -15.32
C GLU A 602 7.95 12.10 -14.04
N ASP A 603 8.46 12.83 -13.06
CA ASP A 603 8.93 12.43 -11.73
C ASP A 603 8.32 13.51 -10.83
N THR A 604 7.26 13.14 -10.09
CA THR A 604 6.32 14.08 -9.48
C THR A 604 6.70 14.47 -8.06
N ASP A 605 7.45 13.65 -7.34
CA ASP A 605 7.89 13.92 -5.96
C ASP A 605 9.42 14.16 -5.80
N GLU A 606 10.17 14.10 -6.90
CA GLU A 606 11.61 14.37 -7.00
C GLU A 606 12.52 13.35 -6.26
N ASP A 607 12.07 12.10 -6.10
CA ASP A 607 12.84 11.03 -5.42
C ASP A 607 13.99 10.42 -6.26
N GLY A 608 13.86 10.45 -7.60
CA GLY A 608 14.81 9.89 -8.57
C GLY A 608 14.32 8.69 -9.39
N VAL A 609 13.09 8.21 -9.15
CA VAL A 609 12.36 7.21 -9.95
C VAL A 609 11.26 7.92 -10.76
N ALA A 610 10.96 7.46 -11.97
CA ALA A 610 9.94 8.09 -12.82
C ALA A 610 8.52 7.56 -12.51
N ASP A 611 7.50 8.43 -12.56
CA ASP A 611 6.06 8.16 -12.26
C ASP A 611 5.47 6.89 -12.91
N CYS A 612 6.10 6.41 -13.99
CA CYS A 612 5.65 5.32 -14.84
C CYS A 612 6.30 3.96 -14.53
N ILE A 613 7.33 3.93 -13.67
CA ILE A 613 7.90 2.72 -13.05
C ILE A 613 7.81 2.74 -11.52
N ASP A 614 7.67 3.92 -10.91
CA ASP A 614 7.54 4.13 -9.47
C ASP A 614 6.28 3.45 -8.89
N ASN A 615 6.45 2.76 -7.75
CA ASN A 615 5.39 2.13 -6.98
C ASN A 615 4.74 3.02 -5.89
N CYS A 616 5.25 4.24 -5.66
CA CYS A 616 4.57 5.32 -4.95
C CYS A 616 4.78 6.73 -5.59
N PRO A 617 4.27 7.02 -6.83
CA PRO A 617 4.47 8.27 -7.62
C PRO A 617 4.14 9.66 -7.03
N TYR A 618 3.91 9.75 -5.72
CA TYR A 618 3.53 10.95 -4.98
C TYR A 618 4.05 10.94 -3.52
N ILE A 619 4.87 9.96 -3.11
CA ILE A 619 5.45 9.80 -1.77
C ILE A 619 6.87 9.19 -1.91
N PRO A 620 7.95 10.00 -1.80
CA PRO A 620 9.32 9.57 -2.10
C PRO A 620 9.75 8.27 -1.43
N ASN A 621 10.10 7.25 -2.23
CA ASN A 621 10.68 5.99 -1.77
C ASN A 621 11.73 5.45 -2.77
N PRO A 622 12.97 5.99 -2.79
CA PRO A 622 13.99 5.62 -3.78
C PRO A 622 14.51 4.18 -3.66
N ASP A 623 14.09 3.44 -2.62
CA ASP A 623 14.35 2.01 -2.45
C ASP A 623 13.30 1.11 -3.13
N GLN A 624 12.15 1.70 -3.54
CA GLN A 624 11.01 1.04 -4.15
C GLN A 624 10.51 -0.18 -3.35
N LEU A 625 10.64 -0.16 -2.02
CA LEU A 625 10.36 -1.32 -1.18
C LEU A 625 8.87 -1.70 -1.18
N ASP A 626 8.55 -2.89 -1.71
CA ASP A 626 7.21 -3.51 -1.67
C ASP A 626 7.30 -4.84 -0.89
N THR A 627 6.93 -4.83 0.39
CA THR A 627 7.11 -5.99 1.29
C THR A 627 6.09 -7.10 1.08
N ASP A 628 4.87 -6.81 0.57
CA ASP A 628 3.83 -7.83 0.33
C ASP A 628 3.62 -8.21 -1.14
N GLY A 629 4.30 -7.53 -2.06
CA GLY A 629 4.39 -7.84 -3.48
C GLY A 629 3.14 -7.49 -4.27
N ASP A 630 2.40 -6.45 -3.84
CA ASP A 630 1.12 -6.06 -4.43
C ASP A 630 1.21 -4.94 -5.49
N GLY A 631 2.38 -4.32 -5.63
CA GLY A 631 2.67 -3.25 -6.59
C GLY A 631 2.50 -1.83 -6.06
N TYR A 632 2.25 -1.66 -4.76
CA TYR A 632 2.35 -0.37 -4.06
C TYR A 632 3.48 -0.42 -3.03
N GLY A 633 4.40 0.54 -3.08
CA GLY A 633 5.50 0.61 -2.12
C GLY A 633 5.01 0.80 -0.68
N ASP A 634 5.76 0.29 0.28
CA ASP A 634 5.42 0.29 1.72
C ASP A 634 5.15 1.71 2.25
N ALA A 635 5.81 2.73 1.67
CA ALA A 635 5.63 4.15 1.97
C ALA A 635 4.20 4.65 1.69
N CYS A 636 3.57 4.19 0.60
CA CYS A 636 2.19 4.52 0.24
C CYS A 636 1.17 3.42 0.55
N ASN A 637 1.61 2.21 0.96
CA ASN A 637 0.73 1.07 1.22
C ASN A 637 -0.09 1.22 2.52
N VAL A 638 -1.23 1.92 2.40
CA VAL A 638 -2.17 2.20 3.49
C VAL A 638 -2.73 0.96 4.23
N ASN A 639 -2.45 -0.27 3.77
CA ASN A 639 -2.82 -1.48 4.51
C ASN A 639 -1.93 -1.70 5.74
N LEU A 640 -0.64 -1.36 5.68
CA LEU A 640 0.28 -1.46 6.83
C LEU A 640 -0.17 -0.54 7.98
N ALA A 641 -0.47 0.72 7.67
CA ALA A 641 -1.05 1.69 8.62
C ALA A 641 -2.39 1.20 9.23
N ARG A 642 -3.20 0.46 8.46
CA ARG A 642 -4.46 -0.15 8.95
C ARG A 642 -4.25 -1.37 9.84
N ILE A 643 -3.15 -2.10 9.67
CA ILE A 643 -2.76 -3.23 10.54
C ILE A 643 -2.24 -2.71 11.89
N ALA A 644 -1.42 -1.65 11.92
CA ALA A 644 -0.90 -1.05 13.14
C ALA A 644 -1.99 -0.65 14.17
N LEU A 645 -3.18 -0.29 13.69
CA LEU A 645 -4.35 0.07 14.51
C LEU A 645 -5.13 -1.15 15.07
N ILE A 646 -4.82 -2.38 14.64
CA ILE A 646 -5.42 -3.60 15.20
C ILE A 646 -4.69 -3.95 16.51
N THR A 647 -5.39 -3.91 17.64
CA THR A 647 -4.81 -4.33 18.92
C THR A 647 -5.09 -5.82 19.19
N LEU A 648 -4.05 -6.57 19.57
CA LEU A 648 -4.14 -7.94 20.07
C LEU A 648 -3.43 -8.04 21.44
N ASP A 649 -4.12 -8.59 22.42
CA ASP A 649 -3.67 -8.71 23.81
C ASP A 649 -4.04 -10.08 24.40
N ALA A 650 -3.21 -10.57 25.32
CA ALA A 650 -3.49 -11.81 26.04
C ALA A 650 -3.12 -11.68 27.52
N TYR A 651 -4.00 -12.13 28.42
CA TYR A 651 -3.75 -12.05 29.87
C TYR A 651 -4.50 -13.13 30.68
N PRO A 652 -3.99 -13.54 31.85
CA PRO A 652 -2.62 -13.29 32.31
C PRO A 652 -1.60 -13.97 31.41
N VAL A 653 -0.39 -13.43 31.31
CA VAL A 653 0.78 -14.14 30.78
C VAL A 653 1.87 -14.03 31.86
N PRO A 654 2.45 -15.14 32.33
CA PRO A 654 2.09 -16.52 31.99
C PRO A 654 0.69 -16.93 32.46
N PHE A 655 0.01 -17.78 31.68
CA PHE A 655 -1.32 -18.33 32.02
C PHE A 655 -1.21 -19.75 32.59
N HIS A 656 -2.19 -20.17 33.37
CA HIS A 656 -2.32 -21.57 33.82
C HIS A 656 -3.69 -22.11 33.38
N GLY A 657 -3.71 -22.82 32.24
CA GLY A 657 -4.87 -23.52 31.69
C GLY A 657 -5.98 -22.66 31.06
N VAL A 658 -6.18 -21.40 31.46
CA VAL A 658 -7.15 -20.49 30.80
C VAL A 658 -6.52 -19.12 30.57
N ILE A 659 -6.63 -18.61 29.35
CA ILE A 659 -6.18 -17.29 28.94
C ILE A 659 -7.38 -16.45 28.44
N ASN A 660 -7.34 -15.14 28.69
CA ASN A 660 -8.23 -14.16 28.09
C ASN A 660 -7.50 -13.55 26.90
N ILE A 661 -8.08 -13.59 25.71
CA ILE A 661 -7.55 -12.90 24.53
C ILE A 661 -8.46 -11.70 24.27
N LYS A 662 -7.90 -10.50 24.32
CA LYS A 662 -8.56 -9.22 24.06
C LYS A 662 -8.07 -8.73 22.70
N TYR A 663 -8.98 -8.25 21.87
CA TYR A 663 -8.61 -7.63 20.59
C TYR A 663 -9.50 -6.43 20.28
N SER A 664 -9.09 -5.57 19.36
CA SER A 664 -9.91 -4.50 18.79
C SER A 664 -9.43 -4.18 17.37
N THR A 665 -10.33 -3.82 16.47
CA THR A 665 -10.03 -3.38 15.10
C THR A 665 -10.63 -1.99 14.89
N PRO A 666 -10.02 -1.08 14.11
CA PRO A 666 -10.62 0.24 13.84
C PRO A 666 -11.85 0.13 12.91
N PHE A 667 -11.97 -0.96 12.15
CA PHE A 667 -13.08 -1.27 11.24
C PHE A 667 -13.98 -2.43 11.72
N ASP A 668 -15.20 -2.52 11.19
CA ASP A 668 -16.05 -3.72 11.26
C ASP A 668 -15.45 -4.84 10.39
N THR A 669 -15.20 -6.03 10.95
CA THR A 669 -14.61 -7.16 10.21
C THR A 669 -15.02 -8.52 10.79
N THR A 670 -14.89 -9.60 10.02
CA THR A 670 -15.02 -10.98 10.49
C THR A 670 -13.67 -11.70 10.48
N GLY A 671 -13.14 -12.01 11.66
CA GLY A 671 -11.86 -12.71 11.80
C GLY A 671 -11.95 -14.14 12.34
N LYS A 672 -10.76 -14.72 12.53
CA LYS A 672 -10.50 -15.96 13.28
C LYS A 672 -9.33 -15.70 14.24
N ILE A 673 -9.39 -16.27 15.45
CA ILE A 673 -8.22 -16.39 16.32
C ILE A 673 -7.75 -17.84 16.29
N GLU A 674 -6.49 -18.05 15.99
CA GLU A 674 -5.85 -19.36 15.93
C GLU A 674 -4.64 -19.38 16.86
N ILE A 675 -4.35 -20.54 17.43
CA ILE A 675 -3.26 -20.71 18.42
C ILE A 675 -2.40 -21.87 17.97
N PHE A 676 -1.10 -21.63 17.87
CA PHE A 676 -0.10 -22.56 17.36
C PHE A 676 0.96 -22.86 18.42
N ASP A 677 1.63 -24.00 18.32
CA ASP A 677 2.89 -24.24 19.02
C ASP A 677 4.09 -23.70 18.22
N VAL A 678 5.29 -23.80 18.79
CA VAL A 678 6.56 -23.36 18.17
C VAL A 678 6.95 -24.15 16.90
N ARG A 679 6.14 -25.13 16.47
CA ARG A 679 6.32 -25.90 15.23
C ARG A 679 5.21 -25.61 14.20
N GLY A 680 4.44 -24.54 14.40
CA GLY A 680 3.30 -24.18 13.55
C GLY A 680 2.09 -25.11 13.69
N THR A 681 2.05 -26.01 14.68
CA THR A 681 0.94 -26.96 14.83
C THR A 681 -0.29 -26.25 15.37
N LEU A 682 -1.42 -26.29 14.65
CA LEU A 682 -2.67 -25.68 15.08
C LEU A 682 -3.25 -26.37 16.33
N ILE A 683 -3.14 -25.72 17.48
CA ILE A 683 -3.64 -26.16 18.79
C ILE A 683 -5.12 -25.80 19.00
N LYS A 684 -5.53 -24.61 18.53
CA LYS A 684 -6.89 -24.07 18.73
C LYS A 684 -7.29 -23.15 17.58
N SER A 685 -8.56 -23.16 17.21
CA SER A 685 -9.16 -22.15 16.32
C SER A 685 -10.50 -21.68 16.87
N VAL A 686 -10.76 -20.38 16.75
CA VAL A 686 -11.98 -19.66 17.16
C VAL A 686 -12.40 -18.75 16.01
N SER A 687 -13.23 -19.27 15.12
CA SER A 687 -13.68 -18.59 13.89
C SER A 687 -15.03 -17.88 14.04
N ASN A 688 -15.40 -17.02 13.08
CA ASN A 688 -16.59 -16.15 13.10
C ASN A 688 -16.51 -15.05 14.18
N LEU A 689 -15.31 -14.51 14.40
CA LEU A 689 -15.09 -13.37 15.28
C LEU A 689 -15.53 -12.08 14.59
N VAL A 690 -16.82 -11.76 14.67
CA VAL A 690 -17.31 -10.41 14.34
C VAL A 690 -16.64 -9.41 15.28
N SER A 691 -15.76 -8.58 14.75
CA SER A 691 -15.27 -7.36 15.39
C SER A 691 -16.13 -6.18 14.93
N LYS A 692 -16.18 -5.11 15.72
CA LYS A 692 -16.76 -3.84 15.29
C LYS A 692 -15.76 -2.72 15.46
N ALA A 693 -15.88 -1.69 14.64
CA ALA A 693 -15.05 -0.49 14.67
C ALA A 693 -14.83 0.01 16.11
N SER A 694 -13.58 0.03 16.55
CA SER A 694 -13.10 0.46 17.87
C SER A 694 -13.72 -0.26 19.09
N GLN A 695 -14.46 -1.36 18.91
CA GLN A 695 -15.07 -2.11 20.00
C GLN A 695 -14.16 -3.25 20.50
N SER A 696 -13.39 -2.98 21.55
CA SER A 696 -12.53 -4.00 22.16
C SER A 696 -13.33 -5.15 22.76
N LYS A 697 -12.96 -6.37 22.37
CA LYS A 697 -13.70 -7.61 22.65
C LYS A 697 -12.76 -8.65 23.28
N THR A 698 -13.22 -9.30 24.35
CA THR A 698 -12.46 -10.34 25.06
C THR A 698 -13.12 -11.70 24.92
N ILE A 699 -12.35 -12.71 24.51
CA ILE A 699 -12.72 -14.12 24.55
C ILE A 699 -11.90 -14.86 25.61
N GLN A 700 -12.45 -15.94 26.17
CA GLN A 700 -11.71 -16.86 27.04
C GLN A 700 -11.44 -18.16 26.30
N VAL A 701 -10.18 -18.59 26.30
CA VAL A 701 -9.74 -19.84 25.68
C VAL A 701 -9.20 -20.77 26.75
N ASP A 702 -9.81 -21.96 26.84
CA ASP A 702 -9.33 -23.07 27.67
C ASP A 702 -8.23 -23.83 26.92
N LEU A 703 -7.03 -23.83 27.51
CA LEU A 703 -5.78 -24.45 27.06
C LEU A 703 -5.24 -25.41 28.14
N SER A 704 -6.11 -25.93 29.02
CA SER A 704 -5.74 -26.82 30.11
C SER A 704 -5.03 -28.08 29.61
N GLY A 705 -3.81 -28.32 30.10
CA GLY A 705 -2.94 -29.43 29.70
C GLY A 705 -1.74 -29.02 28.83
N LEU A 706 -1.61 -27.74 28.50
CA LEU A 706 -0.44 -27.15 27.83
C LEU A 706 0.37 -26.35 28.86
N GLU A 707 1.07 -27.05 29.74
CA GLU A 707 1.85 -26.48 30.85
C GLU A 707 3.33 -26.32 30.42
N ASN A 708 3.97 -25.20 30.76
CA ASN A 708 5.37 -24.88 30.43
C ASN A 708 5.67 -24.90 28.92
N GLN A 709 4.84 -24.20 28.13
CA GLN A 709 4.97 -24.09 26.67
C GLN A 709 4.87 -22.64 26.20
N MET A 710 5.68 -22.29 25.20
CA MET A 710 5.50 -21.11 24.36
C MET A 710 4.49 -21.44 23.25
N LEU A 711 3.55 -20.54 22.99
CA LEU A 711 2.54 -20.65 21.93
C LEU A 711 2.39 -19.30 21.23
N PHE A 712 1.90 -19.30 19.99
CA PHE A 712 1.60 -18.08 19.23
C PHE A 712 0.09 -17.94 19.04
N ILE A 713 -0.47 -16.77 19.36
CA ILE A 713 -1.84 -16.40 18.98
C ILE A 713 -1.77 -15.63 17.67
N SER A 714 -2.47 -16.09 16.64
CA SER A 714 -2.76 -15.33 15.43
C SER A 714 -4.20 -14.79 15.47
N LEU A 715 -4.40 -13.54 15.06
CA LEU A 715 -5.69 -12.94 14.71
C LEU A 715 -5.67 -12.59 13.22
N THR A 716 -6.31 -13.40 12.39
CA THR A 716 -6.55 -13.07 10.96
C THR A 716 -7.88 -12.34 10.83
N THR A 717 -7.89 -11.24 10.09
CA THR A 717 -9.09 -10.48 9.73
C THR A 717 -9.28 -10.47 8.19
N SER A 718 -10.21 -9.66 7.67
CA SER A 718 -10.26 -9.34 6.24
C SER A 718 -9.15 -8.38 5.78
N ASN A 719 -8.46 -7.73 6.74
CA ASN A 719 -7.55 -6.61 6.53
C ASN A 719 -6.21 -6.94 7.23
N GLY A 720 -5.57 -8.05 6.85
CA GLY A 720 -4.31 -8.51 7.45
C GLY A 720 -4.44 -9.43 8.68
N THR A 721 -3.28 -9.88 9.18
CA THR A 721 -3.12 -10.81 10.31
C THR A 721 -2.08 -10.30 11.30
N ILE A 722 -2.37 -10.35 12.61
CA ILE A 722 -1.40 -10.07 13.68
C ILE A 722 -1.10 -11.34 14.47
N VAL A 723 0.16 -11.52 14.86
CA VAL A 723 0.63 -12.61 15.73
C VAL A 723 1.14 -12.05 17.07
N LYS A 724 0.89 -12.76 18.18
CA LYS A 724 1.41 -12.43 19.51
C LYS A 724 1.81 -13.68 20.30
N GLN A 725 3.05 -13.68 20.77
CA GLN A 725 3.61 -14.74 21.61
C GLN A 725 2.93 -14.80 22.99
N ILE A 726 2.72 -16.00 23.53
CA ILE A 726 2.26 -16.25 24.90
C ILE A 726 3.04 -17.42 25.54
N ILE A 727 3.09 -17.44 26.87
CA ILE A 727 3.79 -18.48 27.65
C ILE A 727 2.84 -19.05 28.71
N SER A 728 2.88 -20.36 28.95
CA SER A 728 2.14 -21.03 30.03
C SER A 728 3.01 -21.42 31.23
N ASN A 729 2.39 -21.44 32.42
CA ASN A 729 2.93 -21.85 33.72
C ASN A 729 2.40 -23.22 34.14
#